data_AF-A0A6P9E657-F1
#
_entry.id   AF-A0A6P9E657-F1
#
_cell.length_a   1.000
_cell.length_b   1.000
_cell.length_c   1.000
_cell.angle_alpha   90.00
_cell.angle_beta   90.00
_cell.angle_gamma   90.00
#
_symmetry.space_group_name_H-M   'P 1'
#
loop_
_entity.id
_entity.type
_entity.pdbx_description
1 polymer ?
#
loop_
_entity_poly.entity_id
_entity_poly.type
_entity_poly.pdbx_seq_one_letter_code
_entity_poly.pdbx_strand_id
1 'polypeptide(L)'
;MSTSKSGSMNSLMASLSTSFGKVPPVAVPAMLDCILASTGLPPSSLFASLLDAFPKLIKDIIEEDEKLGRDRCKYLTSLVGALCHLLKKLGANNNALQSFMSRSFIPLLKLVHASDRELLNQIGELFINVVIETNSWVVVEENLVPFFVRFVGLSTGMPQHKESDAFECAVFKGLNDLRNVVGVVKEHMLSPSGPFPLPISCHILTLMLDASLHSLQSASISELIVANDYYAEKFAANLIWDLCNLTERLLLQSLEHRSCTIHFFLPIIFKAFVSYRSFEISVHGQKQILLRKSFLEKIWKCCRTLFSLGPLERRDAYNVLSMYFSSLPCTEQCDVADTSMSEEEFDIRSEKEFWDEIKRGLVDKEGLVRKQSLQMLKNVLPINGGSQPSSGVSDTKLCERSIPRGMTKRELWADKEAKSMGIGKINKSADQNLNSHQQWEAFILLYEMLEEYGTHLVEAAWNHQVSLLLQFSMSHVNFASLVDGIHRNQCEIVGEIFNWLSILWERGFCHDNPQVRCLIMQSFLGIEWKNYGNSAKSVPETFVLGPFIQALNDPVHHKEFGVKGVYSSRIIEGAAQFFHQYTSCLNERNRIAFLSKLASAAKQQSFSRAGLMGLAECIALAACRNDSEADRCEDAFLDMANVEISSENFLQHDKATLLDILRFVIESSRQHFNPNYRFRVCDKVLEAAASVVCVFEVPLEILLHFISTLPRELTDYGGK
;
A
#
# COMPACT_ATOMS: atom_id res chain seq x y z
N MET A 1 -35.49 -46.10 -43.46
CA MET A 1 -35.63 -46.21 -41.98
C MET A 1 -34.72 -45.25 -41.19
N SER A 2 -33.75 -44.53 -41.80
CA SER A 2 -32.92 -43.52 -41.12
C SER A 2 -33.58 -42.14 -40.98
N THR A 3 -34.57 -41.81 -41.81
CA THR A 3 -35.22 -40.50 -41.86
C THR A 3 -36.21 -40.25 -40.71
N SER A 4 -36.91 -41.28 -40.22
CA SER A 4 -37.90 -41.13 -39.13
C SER A 4 -37.27 -40.88 -37.76
N LYS A 5 -36.07 -41.42 -37.48
CA LYS A 5 -35.31 -41.13 -36.25
C LYS A 5 -34.82 -39.69 -36.20
N SER A 6 -34.40 -39.11 -37.34
CA SER A 6 -33.94 -37.71 -37.37
C SER A 6 -35.08 -36.70 -37.17
N GLY A 7 -36.28 -36.98 -37.71
CA GLY A 7 -37.46 -36.13 -37.51
C GLY A 7 -37.94 -36.10 -36.06
N SER A 8 -37.89 -37.25 -35.36
CA SER A 8 -38.23 -37.35 -33.94
C SER A 8 -37.22 -36.63 -33.04
N MET A 9 -35.93 -36.64 -33.39
CA MET A 9 -34.90 -35.94 -32.60
C MET A 9 -35.04 -34.42 -32.76
N ASN A 10 -35.33 -33.94 -33.96
CA ASN A 10 -35.53 -32.50 -34.21
C ASN A 10 -36.76 -31.93 -33.48
N SER A 11 -37.87 -32.69 -33.40
CA SER A 11 -39.03 -32.25 -32.61
C SER A 11 -38.74 -32.24 -31.11
N LEU A 12 -38.02 -33.26 -30.61
CA LEU A 12 -37.57 -33.33 -29.22
C LEU A 12 -36.68 -32.13 -28.86
N MET A 13 -35.74 -31.77 -29.73
CA MET A 13 -34.83 -30.63 -29.55
C MET A 13 -35.55 -29.28 -29.53
N ALA A 14 -36.55 -29.09 -30.41
CA ALA A 14 -37.37 -27.88 -30.41
C ALA A 14 -38.22 -27.75 -29.12
N SER A 15 -38.79 -28.85 -28.64
CA SER A 15 -39.52 -28.90 -27.38
C SER A 15 -38.61 -28.65 -26.17
N LEU A 16 -37.43 -29.27 -26.13
CA LEU A 16 -36.42 -29.08 -25.08
C LEU A 16 -35.95 -27.64 -24.99
N SER A 17 -35.60 -27.03 -26.13
CA SER A 17 -35.22 -25.62 -26.19
C SER A 17 -36.33 -24.74 -25.60
N THR A 18 -37.58 -24.94 -26.01
CA THR A 18 -38.72 -24.16 -25.47
C THR A 18 -38.90 -24.35 -23.95
N SER A 19 -38.60 -25.54 -23.42
CA SER A 19 -38.73 -25.85 -22.00
C SER A 19 -37.65 -25.20 -21.13
N PHE A 20 -36.43 -25.01 -21.63
CA PHE A 20 -35.35 -24.38 -20.84
C PHE A 20 -35.65 -22.94 -20.42
N GLY A 21 -36.50 -22.22 -21.15
CA GLY A 21 -36.97 -20.89 -20.77
C GLY A 21 -38.14 -20.88 -19.78
N LYS A 22 -38.80 -22.03 -19.58
CA LYS A 22 -40.02 -22.16 -18.75
C LYS A 22 -39.79 -22.87 -17.43
N VAL A 23 -38.73 -23.68 -17.34
CA VAL A 23 -38.39 -24.50 -16.18
C VAL A 23 -37.25 -23.84 -15.40
N PRO A 24 -37.32 -23.76 -14.05
CA PRO A 24 -36.21 -23.28 -13.24
C PRO A 24 -34.95 -24.13 -13.47
N PRO A 25 -33.74 -23.54 -13.51
CA PRO A 25 -32.49 -24.28 -13.77
C PRO A 25 -32.28 -25.50 -12.86
N VAL A 26 -32.72 -25.41 -11.59
CA VAL A 26 -32.61 -26.49 -10.59
C VAL A 26 -33.44 -27.73 -10.95
N ALA A 27 -34.54 -27.56 -11.70
CA ALA A 27 -35.41 -28.67 -12.10
C ALA A 27 -34.99 -29.35 -13.42
N VAL A 28 -34.00 -28.78 -14.13
CA VAL A 28 -33.52 -29.29 -15.43
C VAL A 28 -32.94 -30.71 -15.34
N PRO A 29 -32.08 -31.06 -14.34
CA PRO A 29 -31.57 -32.42 -14.20
C PRO A 29 -32.68 -33.49 -14.09
N ALA A 30 -33.68 -33.25 -13.23
CA ALA A 30 -34.79 -34.17 -13.03
C ALA A 30 -35.65 -34.31 -14.30
N MET A 31 -35.90 -33.20 -15.00
CA MET A 31 -36.61 -33.21 -16.28
C MET A 31 -35.89 -34.08 -17.31
N LEU A 32 -34.57 -33.93 -17.45
CA LEU A 32 -33.77 -34.72 -18.38
C LEU A 32 -33.75 -36.20 -18.01
N ASP A 33 -33.72 -36.52 -16.71
CA ASP A 33 -33.76 -37.90 -16.23
C ASP A 33 -35.07 -38.59 -16.59
N CYS A 34 -36.21 -37.90 -16.44
CA CYS A 34 -37.50 -38.38 -16.89
C CYS A 34 -37.54 -38.59 -18.42
N ILE A 35 -36.92 -37.69 -19.21
CA ILE A 35 -36.87 -37.81 -20.67
C ILE A 35 -36.00 -39.00 -21.09
N LEU A 36 -34.82 -39.16 -20.49
CA LEU A 36 -33.94 -40.30 -20.77
C LEU A 36 -34.63 -41.64 -20.42
N ALA A 37 -35.31 -41.69 -19.27
CA ALA A 37 -36.04 -42.89 -18.83
C ALA A 37 -37.25 -43.23 -19.73
N SER A 38 -38.00 -42.22 -20.20
CA SER A 38 -39.21 -42.43 -21.00
C SER A 38 -38.93 -42.68 -22.49
N THR A 39 -37.85 -42.13 -23.04
CA THR A 39 -37.50 -42.26 -24.46
C THR A 39 -36.51 -43.39 -24.75
N GLY A 40 -35.80 -43.89 -23.74
CA GLY A 40 -34.75 -44.90 -23.90
C GLY A 40 -33.53 -44.40 -24.70
N LEU A 41 -33.39 -43.08 -24.89
CA LEU A 41 -32.27 -42.48 -25.61
C LEU A 41 -30.98 -42.55 -24.78
N PRO A 42 -29.83 -42.90 -25.39
CA PRO A 42 -28.57 -42.85 -24.69
C PRO A 42 -28.18 -41.38 -24.41
N PRO A 43 -27.67 -41.05 -23.20
CA PRO A 43 -27.28 -39.68 -22.83
C PRO A 43 -26.32 -39.01 -23.83
N SER A 44 -25.44 -39.80 -24.47
CA SER A 44 -24.48 -39.33 -25.48
C SER A 44 -25.15 -38.78 -26.74
N SER A 45 -26.25 -39.38 -27.18
CA SER A 45 -27.00 -38.92 -28.35
C SER A 45 -27.71 -37.59 -28.11
N LEU A 46 -28.26 -37.43 -26.90
CA LEU A 46 -28.93 -36.20 -26.48
C LEU A 46 -27.91 -35.08 -26.27
N PHE A 47 -26.77 -35.38 -25.64
CA PHE A 47 -25.67 -34.45 -25.47
C PHE A 47 -25.12 -33.95 -26.82
N ALA A 48 -24.82 -34.86 -27.75
CA ALA A 48 -24.31 -34.49 -29.07
C ALA A 48 -25.31 -33.61 -29.83
N SER A 49 -26.61 -33.94 -29.79
CA SER A 49 -27.66 -33.18 -30.46
C SER A 49 -27.85 -31.77 -29.86
N LEU A 50 -27.76 -31.64 -28.53
CA LEU A 50 -27.78 -30.35 -27.83
C LEU A 50 -26.55 -29.50 -28.17
N LEU A 51 -25.37 -30.12 -28.19
CA LEU A 51 -24.12 -29.44 -28.52
C LEU A 51 -24.08 -29.02 -30.00
N ASP A 52 -24.68 -29.78 -30.91
CA ASP A 52 -24.83 -29.45 -32.33
C ASP A 52 -25.82 -28.31 -32.58
N ALA A 53 -26.91 -28.26 -31.79
CA ALA A 53 -27.87 -27.17 -31.86
C ALA A 53 -27.35 -25.87 -31.21
N PHE A 54 -26.37 -25.98 -30.31
CA PHE A 54 -25.88 -24.90 -29.46
C PHE A 54 -25.50 -23.60 -30.19
N PRO A 55 -24.70 -23.63 -31.29
CA PRO A 55 -24.32 -22.40 -31.98
C PRO A 55 -25.51 -21.65 -32.59
N LYS A 56 -26.56 -22.38 -33.00
CA LYS A 56 -27.80 -21.78 -33.54
C LYS A 56 -28.59 -21.10 -32.43
N LEU A 57 -28.72 -21.78 -31.28
CA LEU A 57 -29.44 -21.26 -30.10
C LEU A 57 -28.79 -19.99 -29.54
N ILE A 58 -27.46 -19.87 -29.62
CA ILE A 58 -26.76 -18.66 -29.20
C ILE A 58 -26.86 -17.54 -30.24
N LYS A 59 -26.85 -17.86 -31.54
CA LYS A 59 -26.92 -16.83 -32.59
C LYS A 59 -28.19 -15.98 -32.47
N ASP A 60 -29.31 -16.62 -32.14
CA ASP A 60 -30.60 -15.97 -31.89
C ASP A 60 -30.57 -15.02 -30.66
N ILE A 61 -29.55 -15.11 -29.80
CA ILE A 61 -29.35 -14.28 -28.61
C ILE A 61 -28.40 -13.09 -28.90
N ILE A 62 -27.52 -13.20 -29.91
CA ILE A 62 -26.47 -12.21 -30.25
C ILE A 62 -27.01 -11.01 -31.04
N GLU A 63 -28.10 -11.15 -31.78
CA GLU A 63 -28.54 -10.14 -32.76
C GLU A 63 -29.12 -8.83 -32.14
N GLU A 64 -29.19 -8.70 -30.82
CA GLU A 64 -29.64 -7.49 -30.12
C GLU A 64 -28.60 -7.04 -29.07
N ASP A 65 -27.93 -5.91 -29.31
CA ASP A 65 -26.81 -5.33 -28.54
C ASP A 65 -27.24 -4.70 -27.18
N GLU A 66 -28.23 -5.31 -26.51
CA GLU A 66 -28.72 -4.92 -25.19
C GLU A 66 -28.31 -5.94 -24.12
N LYS A 67 -28.11 -5.46 -22.88
CA LYS A 67 -27.86 -6.31 -21.71
C LYS A 67 -28.82 -7.50 -21.69
N LEU A 68 -28.29 -8.72 -21.53
CA LEU A 68 -29.14 -9.93 -21.45
C LEU A 68 -30.22 -9.74 -20.37
N GLY A 69 -31.48 -9.78 -20.80
CA GLY A 69 -32.62 -9.79 -19.88
C GLY A 69 -32.58 -11.02 -18.97
N ARG A 70 -33.15 -10.89 -17.76
CA ARG A 70 -33.15 -11.94 -16.72
C ARG A 70 -33.66 -13.31 -17.21
N ASP A 71 -34.61 -13.31 -18.14
CA ASP A 71 -35.17 -14.55 -18.70
C ASP A 71 -34.25 -15.22 -19.73
N ARG A 72 -33.41 -14.45 -20.44
CA ARG A 72 -32.35 -14.99 -21.31
C ARG A 72 -31.22 -15.59 -20.47
N CYS A 73 -30.86 -14.97 -19.34
CA CYS A 73 -29.87 -15.53 -18.41
C CYS A 73 -30.36 -16.88 -17.84
N LYS A 74 -31.62 -16.97 -17.40
CA LYS A 74 -32.22 -18.23 -16.93
C LYS A 74 -32.21 -19.31 -18.02
N TYR A 75 -32.57 -18.96 -19.26
CA TYR A 75 -32.51 -19.88 -20.38
C TYR A 75 -31.10 -20.45 -20.60
N LEU A 76 -30.09 -19.58 -20.61
CA LEU A 76 -28.69 -19.99 -20.76
C LEU A 76 -28.22 -20.87 -19.60
N THR A 77 -28.50 -20.50 -18.35
CA THR A 77 -28.16 -21.31 -17.18
C THR A 77 -28.84 -22.69 -17.24
N SER A 78 -30.11 -22.77 -17.66
CA SER A 78 -30.82 -24.03 -17.87
C SER A 78 -30.21 -24.89 -18.98
N LEU A 79 -29.83 -24.28 -20.10
CA LEU A 79 -29.20 -24.97 -21.23
C LEU A 79 -27.80 -25.51 -20.88
N VAL A 80 -26.99 -24.70 -20.19
CA VAL A 80 -25.67 -25.12 -19.69
C VAL A 80 -25.83 -26.19 -18.63
N GLY A 81 -26.75 -26.02 -17.69
CA GLY A 81 -27.07 -27.00 -16.66
C GLY A 81 -27.49 -28.35 -17.27
N ALA A 82 -28.25 -28.34 -18.36
CA ALA A 82 -28.60 -29.53 -19.12
C ALA A 82 -27.38 -30.25 -19.70
N LEU A 83 -26.50 -29.50 -20.38
CA LEU A 83 -25.27 -30.06 -20.96
C LEU A 83 -24.33 -30.60 -19.88
N CYS A 84 -24.16 -29.87 -18.78
CA CYS A 84 -23.36 -30.31 -17.63
C CYS A 84 -23.92 -31.58 -16.97
N HIS A 85 -25.25 -31.67 -16.78
CA HIS A 85 -25.89 -32.87 -16.25
C HIS A 85 -25.68 -34.09 -17.15
N LEU A 86 -25.81 -33.91 -18.47
CA LEU A 86 -25.55 -34.99 -19.43
C LEU A 86 -24.08 -35.41 -19.44
N LEU A 87 -23.14 -34.47 -19.31
CA LEU A 87 -21.71 -34.77 -19.17
C LEU A 87 -21.42 -35.60 -17.92
N LYS A 88 -22.02 -35.25 -16.77
CA LYS A 88 -21.90 -36.02 -15.53
C LYS A 88 -22.37 -37.47 -15.72
N LYS A 89 -23.48 -37.67 -16.44
CA LYS A 89 -23.99 -39.02 -16.79
C LYS A 89 -23.12 -39.79 -17.78
N LEU A 90 -22.28 -39.12 -18.57
CA LEU A 90 -21.33 -39.76 -19.49
C LEU A 90 -20.06 -40.24 -18.78
N GLY A 91 -19.80 -39.77 -17.55
CA GLY A 91 -18.59 -40.07 -16.78
C GLY A 91 -17.35 -39.39 -17.36
N ALA A 92 -16.16 -39.98 -17.10
CA ALA A 92 -14.86 -39.48 -17.55
C ALA A 92 -14.65 -39.66 -19.08
N ASN A 93 -15.46 -38.97 -19.88
CA ASN A 93 -15.35 -38.95 -21.34
C ASN A 93 -14.63 -37.67 -21.80
N ASN A 94 -13.31 -37.78 -21.94
CA ASN A 94 -12.43 -36.65 -22.30
C ASN A 94 -12.84 -35.96 -23.61
N ASN A 95 -13.26 -36.73 -24.62
CA ASN A 95 -13.66 -36.19 -25.92
C ASN A 95 -14.96 -35.38 -25.84
N ALA A 96 -15.92 -35.84 -25.04
CA ALA A 96 -17.17 -35.12 -24.80
C ALA A 96 -16.93 -33.80 -24.05
N LEU A 97 -16.05 -33.82 -23.04
CA LEU A 97 -15.66 -32.63 -22.30
C LEU A 97 -14.91 -31.62 -23.19
N GLN A 98 -13.94 -32.07 -24.00
CA GLN A 98 -13.25 -31.22 -24.98
C GLN A 98 -14.21 -30.59 -26.00
N SER A 99 -15.18 -31.36 -26.47
CA SER A 99 -16.22 -30.86 -27.38
C SER A 99 -17.09 -29.81 -26.70
N PHE A 100 -17.46 -30.01 -25.43
CA PHE A 100 -18.19 -29.01 -24.65
C PHE A 100 -17.39 -27.72 -24.45
N MET A 101 -16.11 -27.84 -24.07
CA MET A 101 -15.24 -26.69 -23.82
C MET A 101 -15.10 -25.80 -25.06
N SER A 102 -14.84 -26.42 -26.22
CA SER A 102 -14.64 -25.70 -27.48
C SER A 102 -15.94 -25.18 -28.10
N ARG A 103 -17.02 -25.97 -28.11
CA ARG A 103 -18.24 -25.64 -28.85
C ARG A 103 -19.30 -24.91 -28.02
N SER A 104 -19.21 -24.97 -26.70
CA SER A 104 -20.19 -24.38 -25.79
C SER A 104 -19.59 -23.38 -24.80
N PHE A 105 -18.65 -23.83 -23.95
CA PHE A 105 -18.15 -23.04 -22.83
C PHE A 105 -17.41 -21.77 -23.27
N ILE A 106 -16.41 -21.88 -24.15
CA ILE A 106 -15.64 -20.71 -24.63
C ILE A 106 -16.53 -19.69 -25.37
N PRO A 107 -17.41 -20.11 -26.31
CA PRO A 107 -18.37 -19.19 -26.95
C PRO A 107 -19.28 -18.45 -25.95
N LEU A 108 -19.78 -19.13 -24.92
CA LEU A 108 -20.59 -18.50 -23.88
C LEU A 108 -19.83 -17.43 -23.12
N LEU A 109 -18.57 -17.71 -22.74
CA LEU A 109 -17.76 -16.74 -22.00
C LEU A 109 -17.46 -15.48 -22.82
N LYS A 110 -17.43 -15.58 -24.16
CA LYS A 110 -17.34 -14.40 -25.04
C LYS A 110 -18.65 -13.62 -25.13
N LEU A 111 -19.79 -14.32 -25.02
CA LEU A 111 -21.12 -13.74 -25.10
C LEU A 111 -21.49 -12.95 -23.85
N VAL A 112 -21.12 -13.47 -22.68
CA VAL A 112 -21.47 -12.84 -21.41
C VAL A 112 -20.60 -11.60 -21.20
N HIS A 113 -21.24 -10.42 -21.14
CA HIS A 113 -20.54 -9.18 -20.85
C HIS A 113 -19.83 -9.25 -19.49
N ALA A 114 -18.63 -8.67 -19.40
CA ALA A 114 -17.83 -8.61 -18.16
C ALA A 114 -18.57 -8.00 -16.95
N SER A 115 -19.67 -7.27 -17.18
CA SER A 115 -20.54 -6.71 -16.14
C SER A 115 -21.52 -7.71 -15.52
N ASP A 116 -21.85 -8.82 -16.18
CA ASP A 116 -22.77 -9.84 -15.64
C ASP A 116 -21.99 -10.96 -14.92
N ARG A 117 -21.37 -10.58 -13.79
CA ARG A 117 -20.55 -11.49 -12.97
C ARG A 117 -21.34 -12.65 -12.41
N GLU A 118 -22.63 -12.47 -12.13
CA GLU A 118 -23.48 -13.51 -11.55
C GLU A 118 -23.69 -14.65 -12.54
N LEU A 119 -24.01 -14.34 -13.80
CA LEU A 119 -24.15 -15.35 -14.85
C LEU A 119 -22.82 -16.05 -15.15
N LEU A 120 -21.70 -15.31 -15.20
CA LEU A 120 -20.37 -15.89 -15.38
C LEU A 120 -20.02 -16.89 -14.25
N ASN A 121 -20.31 -16.53 -13.00
CA ASN A 121 -20.08 -17.42 -11.85
C ASN A 121 -20.95 -18.67 -11.94
N GLN A 122 -22.25 -18.53 -12.24
CA GLN A 122 -23.14 -19.70 -12.38
C GLN A 122 -22.68 -20.65 -13.49
N ILE A 123 -22.30 -20.12 -14.65
CA ILE A 123 -21.78 -20.93 -15.77
C ILE A 123 -20.46 -21.60 -15.39
N GLY A 124 -19.56 -20.86 -14.74
CA GLY A 124 -18.27 -21.36 -14.25
C GLY A 124 -18.44 -22.49 -13.22
N GLU A 125 -19.30 -22.30 -12.22
CA GLU A 125 -19.62 -23.29 -11.18
C GLU A 125 -20.24 -24.56 -11.78
N LEU A 126 -21.19 -24.42 -12.72
CA LEU A 126 -21.77 -25.58 -13.42
C LEU A 126 -20.72 -26.39 -14.17
N PHE A 127 -19.75 -25.74 -14.81
CA PHE A 127 -18.64 -26.41 -15.48
C PHE A 127 -17.68 -27.08 -14.48
N ILE A 128 -17.26 -26.35 -13.45
CA ILE A 128 -16.35 -26.85 -12.41
C ILE A 128 -16.94 -28.06 -11.69
N ASN A 129 -18.24 -28.05 -11.37
CA ASN A 129 -18.92 -29.18 -10.76
C ASN A 129 -18.86 -30.45 -11.63
N VAL A 130 -18.88 -30.32 -12.96
CA VAL A 130 -18.65 -31.46 -13.87
C VAL A 130 -17.22 -31.96 -13.75
N VAL A 131 -16.24 -31.06 -13.74
CA VAL A 131 -14.81 -31.40 -13.65
C VAL A 131 -14.51 -32.15 -12.35
N ILE A 132 -15.05 -31.69 -11.22
CA ILE A 132 -14.91 -32.32 -9.90
C ILE A 132 -15.54 -33.72 -9.91
N GLU A 133 -16.82 -33.85 -10.30
CA GLU A 133 -17.53 -35.14 -10.28
C GLU A 133 -16.97 -36.18 -11.26
N THR A 134 -16.37 -35.73 -12.37
CA THR A 134 -15.77 -36.61 -13.38
C THR A 134 -14.25 -36.76 -13.22
N ASN A 135 -13.65 -36.15 -12.20
CA ASN A 135 -12.20 -36.06 -11.96
C ASN A 135 -11.37 -35.74 -13.24
N SER A 136 -11.87 -34.81 -14.06
CA SER A 136 -11.32 -34.53 -15.40
C SER A 136 -10.34 -33.35 -15.42
N TRP A 137 -9.62 -33.11 -14.31
CA TRP A 137 -8.67 -32.00 -14.17
C TRP A 137 -7.58 -31.99 -15.24
N VAL A 138 -7.06 -33.17 -15.63
CA VAL A 138 -6.04 -33.32 -16.68
C VAL A 138 -6.52 -32.74 -18.02
N VAL A 139 -7.79 -32.97 -18.37
CA VAL A 139 -8.36 -32.46 -19.63
C VAL A 139 -8.47 -30.94 -19.61
N VAL A 140 -8.78 -30.35 -18.44
CA VAL A 140 -8.83 -28.90 -18.24
C VAL A 140 -7.42 -28.29 -18.30
N GLU A 141 -6.45 -28.95 -17.67
CA GLU A 141 -5.04 -28.57 -17.68
C GLU A 141 -4.44 -28.56 -19.09
N GLU A 142 -4.75 -29.55 -19.91
CA GLU A 142 -4.19 -29.66 -21.27
C GLU A 142 -4.84 -28.71 -22.28
N ASN A 143 -6.07 -28.24 -22.02
CA ASN A 143 -6.88 -27.51 -23.01
C ASN A 143 -7.23 -26.08 -22.58
N LEU A 144 -7.92 -25.90 -21.45
CA LEU A 144 -8.43 -24.58 -21.05
C LEU A 144 -7.37 -23.70 -20.40
N VAL A 145 -6.51 -24.25 -19.56
CA VAL A 145 -5.45 -23.47 -18.91
C VAL A 145 -4.53 -22.83 -19.96
N PRO A 146 -3.97 -23.56 -20.95
CA PRO A 146 -3.15 -22.98 -22.00
C PRO A 146 -3.91 -21.96 -22.85
N PHE A 147 -5.21 -22.19 -23.09
CA PHE A 147 -6.06 -21.26 -23.82
C PHE A 147 -6.12 -19.90 -23.12
N PHE A 148 -6.51 -19.86 -21.85
CA PHE A 148 -6.65 -18.59 -21.11
C PHE A 148 -5.29 -17.94 -20.80
N VAL A 149 -4.29 -18.72 -20.40
CA VAL A 149 -2.92 -18.22 -20.18
C VAL A 149 -2.36 -17.58 -21.45
N ARG A 150 -2.63 -18.17 -22.63
CA ARG A 150 -2.23 -17.58 -23.92
C ARG A 150 -2.92 -16.25 -24.17
N PHE A 151 -4.22 -16.11 -23.89
CA PHE A 151 -4.90 -14.82 -24.08
C PHE A 151 -4.38 -13.74 -23.13
N VAL A 152 -4.11 -14.08 -21.88
CA VAL A 152 -3.44 -13.20 -20.92
C VAL A 152 -2.04 -12.82 -21.42
N GLY A 153 -1.28 -13.77 -21.97
CA GLY A 153 0.04 -13.49 -22.56
C GLY A 153 -0.03 -12.58 -23.78
N LEU A 154 -1.00 -12.80 -24.68
CA LEU A 154 -1.18 -11.98 -25.88
C LEU A 154 -1.60 -10.54 -25.56
N SER A 155 -2.34 -10.30 -24.46
CA SER A 155 -2.73 -8.94 -24.06
C SER A 155 -1.54 -8.09 -23.62
N THR A 156 -0.45 -8.72 -23.17
CA THR A 156 0.80 -8.04 -22.79
C THR A 156 1.70 -7.65 -23.98
N GLY A 157 1.28 -7.91 -25.22
CA GLY A 157 2.04 -7.53 -26.42
C GLY A 157 3.22 -8.45 -26.75
N MET A 158 3.29 -9.64 -26.14
CA MET A 158 4.34 -10.62 -26.42
C MET A 158 4.29 -11.08 -27.88
N PRO A 159 5.35 -10.84 -28.69
CA PRO A 159 5.41 -11.37 -30.04
C PRO A 159 5.58 -12.90 -30.00
N GLN A 160 4.82 -13.61 -30.83
CA GLN A 160 4.86 -15.08 -30.97
C GLN A 160 6.21 -15.63 -31.46
N HIS A 161 7.18 -14.75 -31.74
CA HIS A 161 8.51 -15.07 -32.23
C HIS A 161 9.54 -14.17 -31.56
N LYS A 162 10.06 -14.60 -30.42
CA LYS A 162 11.42 -14.34 -29.95
C LYS A 162 11.64 -15.15 -28.69
N GLU A 163 12.27 -16.31 -28.86
CA GLU A 163 13.11 -16.88 -27.82
C GLU A 163 14.16 -15.80 -27.49
N SER A 164 13.97 -15.09 -26.38
CA SER A 164 15.02 -14.30 -25.77
C SER A 164 14.81 -14.40 -24.26
N ASP A 165 15.61 -15.30 -23.72
CA ASP A 165 16.27 -15.31 -22.42
C ASP A 165 15.41 -15.16 -21.16
N ALA A 166 15.31 -16.30 -20.47
CA ALA A 166 14.87 -16.50 -19.07
C ALA A 166 13.38 -16.78 -18.79
N PHE A 167 12.64 -17.46 -19.69
CA PHE A 167 11.32 -17.99 -19.29
C PHE A 167 10.96 -19.36 -19.87
N GLU A 168 10.98 -20.36 -19.00
CA GLU A 168 10.36 -21.67 -19.20
C GLU A 168 9.06 -21.75 -18.38
N CYS A 169 8.02 -21.05 -18.81
CA CYS A 169 6.67 -21.50 -18.43
C CYS A 169 6.33 -22.63 -19.40
N ALA A 170 6.05 -23.83 -18.87
CA ALA A 170 5.80 -25.05 -19.64
C ALA A 170 4.74 -24.84 -20.74
N VAL A 171 3.79 -23.91 -20.49
CA VAL A 171 2.72 -23.52 -21.41
C VAL A 171 3.24 -22.87 -22.71
N PHE A 172 4.39 -22.18 -22.69
CA PHE A 172 4.92 -21.47 -23.87
C PHE A 172 5.79 -22.32 -24.81
N LYS A 173 6.30 -23.48 -24.37
CA LYS A 173 7.03 -24.43 -25.25
C LYS A 173 6.10 -25.45 -25.93
N GLY A 174 5.00 -25.87 -25.28
CA GLY A 174 3.94 -26.67 -25.92
C GLY A 174 3.19 -25.93 -27.04
N LEU A 175 3.48 -24.65 -27.23
CA LEU A 175 2.87 -23.73 -28.18
C LEU A 175 3.25 -24.02 -29.64
N ASN A 176 4.34 -24.75 -29.89
CA ASN A 176 4.73 -25.20 -31.24
C ASN A 176 3.97 -26.45 -31.70
N ASP A 177 3.64 -27.37 -30.77
CA ASP A 177 2.92 -28.61 -31.09
C ASP A 177 1.40 -28.38 -31.23
N LEU A 178 0.86 -27.34 -30.59
CA LEU A 178 -0.54 -26.93 -30.69
C LEU A 178 -0.87 -26.16 -31.99
N ARG A 179 0.09 -26.01 -32.92
CA ARG A 179 -0.17 -25.48 -34.27
C ARG A 179 -1.16 -26.36 -35.05
N ASN A 180 -1.17 -27.66 -34.75
CA ASN A 180 -2.04 -28.64 -35.41
C ASN A 180 -3.47 -28.65 -34.84
N VAL A 181 -3.68 -28.34 -33.55
CA VAL A 181 -5.02 -28.24 -32.96
C VAL A 181 -5.73 -26.96 -33.42
N VAL A 182 -4.99 -25.87 -33.63
CA VAL A 182 -5.53 -24.60 -34.15
C VAL A 182 -6.02 -24.72 -35.60
N GLY A 183 -5.47 -25.66 -36.40
CA GLY A 183 -5.98 -25.96 -37.74
C GLY A 183 -7.43 -26.47 -37.72
N VAL A 184 -7.77 -27.32 -36.75
CA VAL A 184 -9.10 -27.91 -36.60
C VAL A 184 -10.05 -26.98 -35.84
N VAL A 185 -9.55 -26.18 -34.89
CA VAL A 185 -10.35 -25.22 -34.11
C VAL A 185 -10.70 -23.96 -34.93
N LYS A 186 -9.92 -23.61 -35.96
CA LYS A 186 -10.23 -22.51 -36.89
C LYS A 186 -11.48 -22.75 -37.74
N GLU A 187 -11.82 -23.99 -38.07
CA GLU A 187 -12.97 -24.29 -38.95
C GLU A 187 -14.32 -24.32 -38.22
N HIS A 188 -14.33 -24.46 -36.88
CA HIS A 188 -15.57 -24.51 -36.09
C HIS A 188 -15.86 -23.27 -35.23
N MET A 189 -14.91 -22.33 -35.13
CA MET A 189 -15.07 -21.06 -34.44
C MET A 189 -15.53 -19.98 -35.44
N LEU A 190 -16.79 -20.06 -35.89
CA LEU A 190 -17.44 -18.94 -36.58
C LEU A 190 -17.44 -17.73 -35.62
N SER A 191 -16.68 -16.72 -35.98
CA SER A 191 -16.33 -15.50 -35.24
C SER A 191 -17.51 -14.75 -34.61
N PRO A 192 -17.26 -14.09 -33.46
CA PRO A 192 -17.12 -12.64 -33.51
C PRO A 192 -15.65 -12.24 -33.34
N SER A 193 -15.19 -11.36 -34.21
CA SER A 193 -13.84 -10.83 -34.27
C SER A 193 -13.53 -9.91 -33.08
N GLY A 194 -12.58 -10.31 -32.24
CA GLY A 194 -12.00 -9.50 -31.17
C GLY A 194 -11.07 -10.34 -30.26
N PRO A 195 -10.08 -9.72 -29.58
CA PRO A 195 -9.32 -10.40 -28.52
C PRO A 195 -10.27 -10.86 -27.39
N PHE A 196 -10.00 -12.00 -26.78
CA PHE A 196 -10.78 -12.47 -25.62
C PHE A 196 -10.56 -11.51 -24.44
N PRO A 197 -11.60 -11.09 -23.70
CA PRO A 197 -11.43 -10.12 -22.61
C PRO A 197 -10.48 -10.62 -21.52
N LEU A 198 -9.50 -9.80 -21.16
CA LEU A 198 -8.53 -10.11 -20.11
C LEU A 198 -9.20 -10.41 -18.75
N PRO A 199 -10.17 -9.61 -18.26
CA PRO A 199 -10.81 -9.87 -16.97
C PRO A 199 -11.51 -11.23 -16.90
N ILE A 200 -12.13 -11.68 -17.99
CA ILE A 200 -12.83 -12.97 -18.04
C ILE A 200 -11.81 -14.11 -17.99
N SER A 201 -10.70 -13.99 -18.71
CA SER A 201 -9.62 -15.01 -18.67
C SER A 201 -9.05 -15.16 -17.27
N CYS A 202 -8.72 -14.05 -16.61
CA CYS A 202 -8.21 -14.07 -15.25
C CYS A 202 -9.22 -14.65 -14.26
N HIS A 203 -10.49 -14.26 -14.39
CA HIS A 203 -11.57 -14.75 -13.52
C HIS A 203 -11.76 -16.26 -13.60
N ILE A 204 -11.80 -16.83 -14.82
CA ILE A 204 -12.00 -18.28 -15.02
C ILE A 204 -10.79 -19.07 -14.49
N LEU A 205 -9.57 -18.60 -14.72
CA LEU A 205 -8.37 -19.22 -14.14
C LEU A 205 -8.41 -19.21 -12.61
N THR A 206 -8.83 -18.08 -12.00
CA THR A 206 -9.00 -17.97 -10.55
C THR A 206 -10.09 -18.93 -10.02
N LEU A 207 -11.23 -19.05 -10.71
CA LEU A 207 -12.30 -19.99 -10.33
C LEU A 207 -11.82 -21.45 -10.37
N MET A 208 -11.06 -21.83 -11.41
CA MET A 208 -10.49 -23.17 -11.53
C MET A 208 -9.53 -23.48 -10.37
N LEU A 209 -8.65 -22.52 -10.04
CA LEU A 209 -7.72 -22.69 -8.93
C LEU A 209 -8.46 -22.83 -7.60
N ASP A 210 -9.43 -21.95 -7.34
CA ASP A 210 -10.22 -21.97 -6.11
C ASP A 210 -10.94 -23.30 -5.89
N ALA A 211 -11.57 -23.82 -6.95
CA ALA A 211 -12.24 -25.11 -6.92
C ALA A 211 -11.27 -26.28 -6.69
N SER A 212 -10.08 -26.24 -7.30
CA SER A 212 -9.08 -27.28 -7.10
C SER A 212 -8.53 -27.29 -5.66
N LEU A 213 -8.33 -26.11 -5.06
CA LEU A 213 -7.92 -25.98 -3.65
C LEU A 213 -9.01 -26.46 -2.69
N HIS A 214 -10.28 -26.14 -2.96
CA HIS A 214 -11.41 -26.65 -2.17
C HIS A 214 -11.59 -28.17 -2.26
N SER A 215 -11.33 -28.75 -3.43
CA SER A 215 -11.34 -30.21 -3.62
C SER A 215 -10.27 -30.89 -2.77
N LEU A 216 -9.08 -30.28 -2.67
CA LEU A 216 -7.97 -30.78 -1.86
C LEU A 216 -8.27 -30.72 -0.35
N GLN A 217 -8.91 -29.64 0.12
CA GLN A 217 -9.34 -29.51 1.51
C GLN A 217 -10.43 -30.54 1.88
N SER A 218 -11.38 -30.79 0.97
CA SER A 218 -12.49 -31.73 1.21
C SER A 218 -12.04 -33.20 1.25
N ALA A 219 -11.02 -33.56 0.46
CA ALA A 219 -10.44 -34.91 0.45
C ALA A 219 -9.73 -35.26 1.77
N SER A 220 -9.09 -34.28 2.42
CA SER A 220 -8.39 -34.46 3.71
C SER A 220 -9.29 -34.86 4.89
N ILE A 221 -10.62 -34.68 4.78
CA ILE A 221 -11.61 -35.01 5.82
C ILE A 221 -12.17 -36.44 5.63
N SER A 222 -11.99 -37.03 4.44
CA SER A 222 -12.48 -38.36 4.12
C SER A 222 -11.31 -39.33 4.00
N GLU A 223 -10.77 -39.76 5.14
CA GLU A 223 -9.85 -40.91 5.20
C GLU A 223 -10.58 -42.16 4.73
N LEU A 224 -10.51 -42.47 3.44
CA LEU A 224 -10.58 -43.79 2.79
C LEU A 224 -11.09 -43.62 1.35
N ILE A 225 -10.22 -43.95 0.38
CA ILE A 225 -10.48 -44.64 -0.91
C ILE A 225 -9.99 -43.90 -2.18
N VAL A 226 -8.93 -44.49 -2.75
CA VAL A 226 -8.48 -44.53 -4.17
C VAL A 226 -7.50 -43.46 -4.66
N ALA A 227 -6.46 -43.95 -5.35
CA ALA A 227 -5.35 -43.28 -6.01
C ALA A 227 -5.69 -42.19 -7.06
N ASN A 228 -6.91 -41.67 -7.08
CA ASN A 228 -7.41 -40.69 -8.05
C ASN A 228 -7.43 -39.25 -7.54
N ASP A 229 -7.22 -39.01 -6.23
CA ASP A 229 -7.28 -37.67 -5.62
C ASP A 229 -6.01 -36.81 -5.82
N TYR A 230 -4.92 -37.40 -6.34
CA TYR A 230 -3.64 -36.71 -6.52
C TYR A 230 -3.62 -35.72 -7.71
N TYR A 231 -4.60 -35.80 -8.62
CA TYR A 231 -4.63 -34.97 -9.82
C TYR A 231 -5.07 -33.53 -9.54
N ALA A 232 -5.99 -33.31 -8.59
CA ALA A 232 -6.42 -31.96 -8.21
C ALA A 232 -5.28 -31.19 -7.54
N GLU A 233 -4.47 -31.85 -6.71
CA GLU A 233 -3.28 -31.30 -6.08
C GLU A 233 -2.23 -30.88 -7.12
N LYS A 234 -1.90 -31.79 -8.05
CA LYS A 234 -0.97 -31.51 -9.16
C LYS A 234 -1.46 -30.36 -10.03
N PHE A 235 -2.74 -30.34 -10.37
CA PHE A 235 -3.36 -29.26 -11.13
C PHE A 235 -3.25 -27.92 -10.39
N ALA A 236 -3.58 -27.87 -9.10
CA ALA A 236 -3.50 -26.67 -8.29
C ALA A 236 -2.06 -26.13 -8.22
N ALA A 237 -1.07 -27.01 -8.00
CA ALA A 237 0.35 -26.65 -7.95
C ALA A 237 0.85 -26.06 -9.28
N ASN A 238 0.53 -26.70 -10.41
CA ASN A 238 0.91 -26.24 -11.74
C ASN A 238 0.23 -24.90 -12.08
N LEU A 239 -1.07 -24.76 -11.78
CA LEU A 239 -1.80 -23.54 -12.06
C LEU A 239 -1.30 -22.36 -11.18
N ILE A 240 -1.02 -22.60 -9.90
CA ILE A 240 -0.41 -21.59 -9.01
C ILE A 240 0.93 -21.11 -9.54
N TRP A 241 1.77 -22.02 -10.04
CA TRP A 241 3.05 -21.67 -10.64
C TRP A 241 2.88 -20.72 -11.82
N ASP A 242 1.99 -21.06 -12.74
CA ASP A 242 1.71 -20.24 -13.91
C ASP A 242 1.14 -18.87 -13.51
N LEU A 243 0.20 -18.83 -12.57
CA LEU A 243 -0.40 -17.57 -12.08
C LEU A 243 0.62 -16.69 -11.34
N CYS A 244 1.52 -17.26 -10.54
CA CYS A 244 2.60 -16.51 -9.88
C CYS A 244 3.51 -15.84 -10.91
N ASN A 245 3.89 -16.57 -11.96
CA ASN A 245 4.76 -16.03 -12.99
C ASN A 245 4.05 -15.00 -13.90
N LEU A 246 2.76 -15.19 -14.18
CA LEU A 246 1.95 -14.18 -14.88
C LEU A 246 1.79 -12.91 -14.05
N THR A 247 1.58 -13.05 -12.73
CA THR A 247 1.40 -11.94 -11.79
C THR A 247 2.60 -10.99 -11.80
N GLU A 248 3.83 -11.52 -11.73
CA GLU A 248 5.07 -10.74 -11.79
C GLU A 248 5.10 -9.81 -13.01
N ARG A 249 4.70 -10.33 -14.17
CA ARG A 249 4.71 -9.59 -15.45
C ARG A 249 3.58 -8.57 -15.51
N LEU A 250 2.36 -8.99 -15.21
CA LEU A 250 1.16 -8.18 -15.37
C LEU A 250 1.13 -6.96 -14.43
N LEU A 251 1.73 -7.07 -13.24
CA LEU A 251 1.85 -5.95 -12.31
C LEU A 251 2.67 -4.78 -12.88
N LEU A 252 3.56 -5.02 -13.84
CA LEU A 252 4.41 -3.98 -14.44
C LEU A 252 3.89 -3.50 -15.81
N GLN A 253 2.67 -3.92 -16.20
CA GLN A 253 2.04 -3.54 -17.47
C GLN A 253 1.01 -2.41 -17.28
N SER A 254 0.06 -2.29 -18.22
CA SER A 254 -0.98 -1.26 -18.19
C SER A 254 -1.95 -1.41 -17.00
N LEU A 255 -2.70 -0.34 -16.72
CA LEU A 255 -3.69 -0.28 -15.64
C LEU A 255 -4.67 -1.47 -15.63
N GLU A 256 -5.15 -1.89 -16.80
CA GLU A 256 -6.09 -3.02 -16.91
C GLU A 256 -5.44 -4.34 -16.45
N HIS A 257 -4.18 -4.56 -16.81
CA HIS A 257 -3.42 -5.75 -16.40
C HIS A 257 -3.18 -5.75 -14.88
N ARG A 258 -2.70 -4.63 -14.33
CA ARG A 258 -2.49 -4.47 -12.88
C ARG A 258 -3.78 -4.69 -12.11
N SER A 259 -4.88 -4.09 -12.56
CA SER A 259 -6.20 -4.26 -11.97
C SER A 259 -6.63 -5.73 -11.99
N CYS A 260 -6.46 -6.44 -13.11
CA CYS A 260 -6.80 -7.86 -13.17
C CYS A 260 -5.97 -8.69 -12.19
N THR A 261 -4.67 -8.41 -12.08
CA THR A 261 -3.79 -9.12 -11.15
C THR A 261 -4.14 -8.87 -9.69
N ILE A 262 -4.42 -7.61 -9.33
CA ILE A 262 -4.80 -7.20 -7.96
C ILE A 262 -6.15 -7.81 -7.56
N HIS A 263 -7.12 -7.86 -8.46
CA HIS A 263 -8.48 -8.30 -8.12
C HIS A 263 -8.73 -9.80 -8.33
N PHE A 264 -7.98 -10.49 -9.20
CA PHE A 264 -8.21 -11.91 -9.50
C PHE A 264 -7.09 -12.83 -9.03
N PHE A 265 -5.82 -12.52 -9.37
CA PHE A 265 -4.71 -13.46 -9.13
C PHE A 265 -4.14 -13.37 -7.71
N LEU A 266 -3.81 -12.18 -7.22
CA LEU A 266 -3.20 -12.04 -5.89
C LEU A 266 -4.08 -12.60 -4.76
N PRO A 267 -5.41 -12.37 -4.72
CA PRO A 267 -6.25 -12.89 -3.65
C PRO A 267 -6.23 -14.42 -3.58
N ILE A 268 -6.32 -15.11 -4.73
CA ILE A 268 -6.33 -16.57 -4.77
C ILE A 268 -4.94 -17.17 -4.52
N ILE A 269 -3.89 -16.53 -5.01
CA ILE A 269 -2.49 -16.94 -4.73
C ILE A 269 -2.21 -16.82 -3.22
N PHE A 270 -2.60 -15.72 -2.59
CA PHE A 270 -2.44 -15.57 -1.14
C PHE A 270 -3.29 -16.58 -0.35
N LYS A 271 -4.55 -16.80 -0.73
CA LYS A 271 -5.40 -17.86 -0.13
C LYS A 271 -4.73 -19.24 -0.22
N ALA A 272 -4.10 -19.54 -1.36
CA ALA A 272 -3.37 -20.78 -1.54
C ALA A 272 -2.13 -20.88 -0.64
N PHE A 273 -1.33 -19.81 -0.53
CA PHE A 273 -0.15 -19.79 0.34
C PHE A 273 -0.47 -19.75 1.84
N VAL A 274 -1.69 -19.35 2.23
CA VAL A 274 -2.21 -19.54 3.59
C VAL A 274 -2.47 -21.03 3.85
N SER A 275 -3.00 -21.74 2.86
CA SER A 275 -3.38 -23.15 2.99
C SER A 275 -2.18 -24.10 2.85
N TYR A 276 -1.20 -23.74 2.02
CA TYR A 276 -0.01 -24.55 1.71
C TYR A 276 1.23 -23.65 1.66
N ARG A 277 2.23 -23.94 2.49
CA ARG A 277 3.45 -23.10 2.56
C ARG A 277 4.36 -23.22 1.33
N SER A 278 4.30 -24.36 0.66
CA SER A 278 5.08 -24.67 -0.54
C SER A 278 4.33 -25.62 -1.46
N PHE A 279 4.59 -25.50 -2.75
CA PHE A 279 4.08 -26.44 -3.77
C PHE A 279 5.24 -27.13 -4.47
N GLU A 280 5.21 -28.46 -4.54
CA GLU A 280 6.15 -29.22 -5.36
C GLU A 280 5.62 -29.32 -6.78
N ILE A 281 6.40 -28.88 -7.75
CA ILE A 281 6.02 -28.77 -9.16
C ILE A 281 7.02 -29.57 -9.99
N SER A 282 6.53 -30.33 -10.96
CA SER A 282 7.39 -31.02 -11.92
C SER A 282 7.46 -30.23 -13.22
N VAL A 283 8.56 -29.51 -13.47
CA VAL A 283 8.82 -28.76 -14.71
C VAL A 283 9.88 -29.53 -15.50
N HIS A 284 9.56 -29.98 -16.72
CA HIS A 284 10.48 -30.77 -17.58
C HIS A 284 11.06 -32.04 -16.92
N GLY A 285 10.34 -32.65 -15.98
CA GLY A 285 10.82 -33.80 -15.21
C GLY A 285 11.75 -33.45 -14.05
N GLN A 286 12.08 -32.17 -13.85
CA GLN A 286 12.76 -31.66 -12.66
C GLN A 286 11.73 -31.20 -11.62
N LYS A 287 11.92 -31.62 -10.36
CA LYS A 287 11.12 -31.19 -9.22
C LYS A 287 11.60 -29.81 -8.75
N GLN A 288 10.74 -28.81 -8.86
CA GLN A 288 10.95 -27.45 -8.35
C GLN A 288 10.00 -27.21 -7.18
N ILE A 289 10.44 -26.48 -6.17
CA ILE A 289 9.61 -26.12 -5.02
C ILE A 289 9.28 -24.64 -5.12
N LEU A 290 8.00 -24.32 -5.31
CA LEU A 290 7.53 -22.94 -5.23
C LEU A 290 7.33 -22.58 -3.76
N LEU A 291 8.20 -21.71 -3.25
CA LEU A 291 8.15 -21.21 -1.89
C LEU A 291 7.40 -19.87 -1.84
N ARG A 292 6.54 -19.69 -0.84
CA ARG A 292 5.88 -18.41 -0.54
C ARG A 292 6.87 -17.22 -0.51
N LYS A 293 8.04 -17.42 0.09
CA LYS A 293 9.08 -16.37 0.23
C LYS A 293 9.70 -15.96 -1.12
N SER A 294 9.94 -16.92 -2.01
CA SER A 294 10.44 -16.63 -3.37
C SER A 294 9.45 -15.80 -4.19
N PHE A 295 8.15 -16.06 -4.03
CA PHE A 295 7.11 -15.25 -4.66
C PHE A 295 7.03 -13.85 -4.04
N LEU A 296 7.17 -13.73 -2.72
CA LEU A 296 7.20 -12.45 -2.03
C LEU A 296 8.32 -11.54 -2.54
N GLU A 297 9.52 -12.09 -2.74
CA GLU A 297 10.67 -11.34 -3.28
C GLU A 297 10.37 -10.74 -4.67
N LYS A 298 9.75 -11.53 -5.55
CA LYS A 298 9.31 -11.07 -6.87
C LYS A 298 8.26 -9.95 -6.77
N ILE A 299 7.25 -10.13 -5.90
CA ILE A 299 6.22 -9.11 -5.67
C ILE A 299 6.84 -7.82 -5.11
N TRP A 300 7.75 -7.92 -4.15
CA TRP A 300 8.46 -6.77 -3.60
C TRP A 300 9.22 -6.01 -4.68
N LYS A 301 9.94 -6.72 -5.57
CA LYS A 301 10.62 -6.10 -6.73
C LYS A 301 9.65 -5.36 -7.65
N CYS A 302 8.46 -5.91 -7.90
CA CYS A 302 7.43 -5.22 -8.67
C CYS A 302 6.93 -3.96 -7.94
N CYS A 303 6.62 -4.06 -6.63
CA CYS A 303 6.17 -2.92 -5.83
C CYS A 303 7.20 -1.79 -5.81
N ARG A 304 8.50 -2.09 -5.64
CA ARG A 304 9.59 -1.10 -5.72
C ARG A 304 9.58 -0.33 -7.03
N THR A 305 9.39 -1.04 -8.13
CA THR A 305 9.28 -0.41 -9.45
C THR A 305 8.05 0.50 -9.50
N LEU A 306 6.89 0.00 -9.07
CA LEU A 306 5.63 0.74 -9.07
C LEU A 306 5.66 2.03 -8.23
N PHE A 307 6.35 2.03 -7.08
CA PHE A 307 6.50 3.24 -6.26
C PHE A 307 7.19 4.39 -6.99
N SER A 308 7.97 4.11 -8.04
CA SER A 308 8.69 5.11 -8.83
C SER A 308 7.97 5.59 -10.10
N LEU A 309 6.88 4.93 -10.51
CA LEU A 309 6.25 5.17 -11.82
C LEU A 309 5.16 6.25 -11.82
N GLY A 310 4.42 6.41 -10.72
CA GLY A 310 3.34 7.41 -10.64
C GLY A 310 2.40 7.20 -9.44
N PRO A 311 1.46 8.14 -9.18
CA PRO A 311 0.53 8.05 -8.05
C PRO A 311 -0.40 6.83 -8.12
N LEU A 312 -0.89 6.48 -9.31
CA LEU A 312 -1.79 5.33 -9.49
C LEU A 312 -1.04 4.01 -9.27
N GLU A 313 0.15 3.88 -9.84
CA GLU A 313 1.04 2.73 -9.68
C GLU A 313 1.48 2.57 -8.21
N ARG A 314 1.81 3.67 -7.54
CA ARG A 314 2.12 3.71 -6.11
C ARG A 314 0.95 3.21 -5.27
N ARG A 315 -0.27 3.67 -5.54
CA ARG A 315 -1.50 3.17 -4.88
C ARG A 315 -1.71 1.67 -5.12
N ASP A 316 -1.49 1.21 -6.34
CA ASP A 316 -1.55 -0.21 -6.69
C ASP A 316 -0.53 -1.03 -5.86
N ALA A 317 0.69 -0.54 -5.67
CA ALA A 317 1.69 -1.20 -4.83
C ALA A 317 1.29 -1.26 -3.34
N TYR A 318 0.70 -0.19 -2.78
CA TYR A 318 0.14 -0.24 -1.42
C TYR A 318 -1.02 -1.24 -1.30
N ASN A 319 -1.91 -1.32 -2.31
CA ASN A 319 -2.96 -2.34 -2.36
C ASN A 319 -2.35 -3.75 -2.26
N VAL A 320 -1.34 -4.04 -3.08
CA VAL A 320 -0.67 -5.35 -3.14
C VAL A 320 -0.04 -5.73 -1.79
N LEU A 321 0.75 -4.84 -1.19
CA LEU A 321 1.42 -5.12 0.08
C LEU A 321 0.43 -5.21 1.24
N SER A 322 -0.57 -4.34 1.28
CA SER A 322 -1.62 -4.38 2.31
C SER A 322 -2.39 -5.70 2.27
N MET A 323 -2.74 -6.19 1.08
CA MET A 323 -3.34 -7.52 0.91
C MET A 323 -2.41 -8.63 1.41
N TYR A 324 -1.14 -8.62 1.03
CA TYR A 324 -0.17 -9.62 1.46
C TYR A 324 -0.09 -9.74 2.99
N PHE A 325 0.13 -8.62 3.68
CA PHE A 325 0.27 -8.61 5.14
C PHE A 325 -1.04 -8.91 5.87
N SER A 326 -2.19 -8.64 5.26
CA SER A 326 -3.50 -8.96 5.85
C SER A 326 -3.85 -10.44 5.70
N SER A 327 -3.53 -11.04 4.55
CA SER A 327 -3.80 -12.46 4.30
C SER A 327 -2.86 -13.38 5.09
N LEU A 328 -1.62 -12.94 5.36
CA LEU A 328 -0.61 -13.80 5.96
C LEU A 328 0.07 -13.10 7.16
N PRO A 329 -0.58 -13.09 8.34
CA PRO A 329 -0.05 -12.44 9.54
C PRO A 329 1.26 -13.07 10.01
N CYS A 330 2.13 -12.24 10.58
CA CYS A 330 3.53 -12.56 10.88
C CYS A 330 3.76 -13.40 12.17
N THR A 331 2.84 -14.29 12.52
CA THR A 331 2.86 -15.04 13.81
C THR A 331 3.10 -16.53 13.67
N GLU A 332 3.87 -16.98 12.67
CA GLU A 332 4.37 -18.35 12.66
C GLU A 332 5.82 -18.38 13.15
N GLN A 333 5.97 -18.44 14.48
CA GLN A 333 7.18 -18.96 15.10
C GLN A 333 7.42 -20.36 14.54
N CYS A 334 8.60 -20.55 13.96
CA CYS A 334 9.00 -21.77 13.28
C CYS A 334 9.32 -22.88 14.30
N ASP A 335 8.29 -23.50 14.87
CA ASP A 335 8.43 -24.74 15.64
C ASP A 335 8.19 -25.95 14.71
N VAL A 336 9.00 -26.09 13.66
CA VAL A 336 9.27 -27.42 13.09
C VAL A 336 10.75 -27.46 12.76
N ALA A 337 11.50 -28.14 13.62
CA ALA A 337 12.84 -28.60 13.34
C ALA A 337 12.76 -29.64 12.21
N ASP A 338 12.85 -29.19 10.96
CA ASP A 338 13.23 -30.07 9.86
C ASP A 338 14.45 -29.48 9.14
N THR A 339 15.51 -30.28 9.22
CA THR A 339 16.86 -29.95 8.83
C THR A 339 16.99 -30.18 7.32
N SER A 340 16.88 -29.12 6.51
CA SER A 340 17.68 -28.95 5.28
C SER A 340 17.36 -27.63 4.58
N MET A 341 18.44 -26.94 4.15
CA MET A 341 18.48 -25.66 3.42
C MET A 341 18.33 -24.40 4.27
N SER A 342 19.34 -24.18 5.12
CA SER A 342 19.72 -22.86 5.64
C SER A 342 20.25 -21.97 4.51
N GLU A 343 19.36 -21.42 3.68
CA GLU A 343 19.65 -20.20 2.92
C GLU A 343 18.95 -19.04 3.63
N GLU A 344 19.65 -17.91 3.77
CA GLU A 344 19.14 -16.70 4.42
C GLU A 344 17.78 -16.32 3.83
N GLU A 345 16.72 -16.50 4.61
CA GLU A 345 15.36 -16.38 4.10
C GLU A 345 14.98 -14.90 3.90
N PHE A 346 14.52 -14.54 2.68
CA PHE A 346 14.11 -13.17 2.35
C PHE A 346 12.97 -12.66 3.23
N ASP A 347 13.19 -11.51 3.88
CA ASP A 347 12.21 -10.81 4.71
C ASP A 347 12.12 -9.34 4.31
N ILE A 348 10.97 -8.90 3.80
CA ILE A 348 10.75 -7.49 3.43
C ILE A 348 11.04 -6.52 4.58
N ARG A 349 10.88 -6.96 5.85
CA ARG A 349 11.08 -6.11 7.02
C ARG A 349 12.55 -5.74 7.28
N SER A 350 13.50 -6.46 6.68
CA SER A 350 14.92 -6.09 6.74
C SER A 350 15.28 -5.00 5.73
N GLU A 351 14.41 -4.70 4.77
CA GLU A 351 14.64 -3.69 3.74
C GLU A 351 14.30 -2.29 4.27
N LYS A 352 15.28 -1.37 4.24
CA LYS A 352 15.07 0.03 4.64
C LYS A 352 14.01 0.73 3.77
N GLU A 353 14.01 0.44 2.47
CA GLU A 353 13.06 1.02 1.49
C GLU A 353 11.60 0.73 1.87
N PHE A 354 11.33 -0.41 2.50
CA PHE A 354 10.00 -0.77 2.97
C PHE A 354 9.51 0.18 4.07
N TRP A 355 10.35 0.42 5.08
CA TRP A 355 10.02 1.32 6.18
C TRP A 355 9.90 2.78 5.73
N ASP A 356 10.79 3.23 4.85
CA ASP A 356 10.73 4.57 4.26
C ASP A 356 9.42 4.77 3.47
N GLU A 357 8.93 3.72 2.80
CA GLU A 357 7.68 3.78 2.05
C GLU A 357 6.43 3.71 2.92
N ILE A 358 6.44 2.97 4.04
CA ILE A 358 5.39 3.08 5.07
C ILE A 358 5.33 4.51 5.60
N LYS A 359 6.47 5.08 6.00
CA LYS A 359 6.55 6.46 6.52
C LYS A 359 5.97 7.47 5.53
N ARG A 360 6.31 7.34 4.25
CA ARG A 360 5.77 8.20 3.18
C ARG A 360 4.28 8.01 2.96
N GLY A 361 3.79 6.76 3.03
CA GLY A 361 2.38 6.45 2.86
C GLY A 361 1.49 6.96 3.99
N LEU A 362 2.02 7.07 5.21
CA LEU A 362 1.33 7.66 6.37
C LEU A 362 1.13 9.17 6.25
N VAL A 363 1.94 9.89 5.47
CA VAL A 363 1.75 11.33 5.23
C VAL A 363 1.10 11.64 3.87
N ASP A 364 0.67 10.61 3.14
CA ASP A 364 0.11 10.77 1.80
C ASP A 364 -1.18 11.61 1.81
N LYS A 365 -1.44 12.34 0.72
CA LYS A 365 -2.65 13.17 0.59
C LYS A 365 -3.91 12.30 0.47
N GLU A 366 -3.80 11.12 -0.13
CA GLU A 366 -4.91 10.17 -0.29
C GLU A 366 -5.17 9.39 1.00
N GLY A 367 -6.39 9.51 1.53
CA GLY A 367 -6.78 8.80 2.77
C GLY A 367 -6.71 7.28 2.66
N LEU A 368 -6.92 6.70 1.47
CA LEU A 368 -6.81 5.26 1.26
C LEU A 368 -5.38 4.75 1.44
N VAL A 369 -4.39 5.45 0.87
CA VAL A 369 -2.96 5.13 1.00
C VAL A 369 -2.52 5.22 2.46
N ARG A 370 -2.97 6.25 3.18
CA ARG A 370 -2.73 6.39 4.63
C ARG A 370 -3.26 5.20 5.42
N LYS A 371 -4.50 4.78 5.17
CA LYS A 371 -5.12 3.62 5.84
C LYS A 371 -4.39 2.32 5.54
N GLN A 372 -3.98 2.11 4.29
CA GLN A 372 -3.23 0.93 3.88
C GLN A 372 -1.86 0.86 4.54
N SER A 373 -1.15 2.00 4.59
CA SER A 373 0.14 2.11 5.24
C SER A 373 0.05 1.85 6.74
N LEU A 374 -0.99 2.37 7.40
CA LEU A 374 -1.28 2.09 8.81
C LEU A 374 -1.60 0.60 9.03
N GLN A 375 -2.39 -0.01 8.15
CA GLN A 375 -2.71 -1.44 8.25
C GLN A 375 -1.46 -2.31 8.07
N MET A 376 -0.60 -1.97 7.11
CA MET A 376 0.68 -2.64 6.91
C MET A 376 1.55 -2.52 8.17
N LEU A 377 1.67 -1.32 8.74
CA LEU A 377 2.41 -1.08 9.97
C LEU A 377 1.88 -1.97 11.13
N LYS A 378 0.57 -1.98 11.36
CA LYS A 378 -0.07 -2.81 12.39
C LYS A 378 0.19 -4.31 12.20
N ASN A 379 0.14 -4.79 10.96
CA ASN A 379 0.33 -6.21 10.64
C ASN A 379 1.80 -6.66 10.77
N VAL A 380 2.75 -5.73 10.55
CA VAL A 380 4.19 -6.00 10.65
C VAL A 380 4.68 -5.94 12.10
N LEU A 381 4.08 -5.08 12.91
CA LEU A 381 4.44 -4.94 14.32
C LEU A 381 3.90 -6.13 15.13
N PRO A 382 4.67 -6.67 16.08
CA PRO A 382 4.25 -7.78 16.94
C PRO A 382 3.32 -7.28 18.06
N ILE A 383 2.22 -6.61 17.70
CA ILE A 383 1.24 -6.05 18.64
C ILE A 383 0.16 -7.10 19.00
N ASN A 384 0.04 -8.17 18.21
CA ASN A 384 -0.86 -9.28 18.51
C ASN A 384 -0.24 -10.29 19.49
N GLY A 385 0.08 -9.82 20.70
CA GLY A 385 0.01 -10.65 21.90
C GLY A 385 -1.39 -10.50 22.47
N GLY A 386 -2.23 -11.53 22.33
CA GLY A 386 -3.61 -11.49 22.80
C GLY A 386 -3.69 -10.96 24.24
N SER A 387 -4.28 -9.77 24.37
CA SER A 387 -4.81 -9.32 25.64
C SER A 387 -5.98 -10.25 25.97
N GLN A 388 -5.66 -11.38 26.60
CA GLN A 388 -6.60 -12.05 27.49
C GLN A 388 -7.20 -10.94 28.36
N PRO A 389 -8.52 -10.71 28.31
CA PRO A 389 -9.13 -9.78 29.24
C PRO A 389 -8.90 -10.40 30.60
N SER A 390 -7.96 -9.84 31.38
CA SER A 390 -7.75 -10.26 32.76
C SER A 390 -9.07 -10.01 33.49
N SER A 391 -9.88 -11.06 33.59
CA SER A 391 -11.02 -11.15 34.48
C SER A 391 -10.47 -11.09 35.89
N GLY A 392 -10.51 -9.89 36.45
CA GLY A 392 -10.00 -9.61 37.78
C GLY A 392 -10.40 -8.19 38.13
N VAL A 393 -11.67 -8.01 38.51
CA VAL A 393 -12.12 -6.83 39.23
C VAL A 393 -11.32 -6.78 40.53
N SER A 394 -10.18 -6.08 40.52
CA SER A 394 -9.56 -5.57 41.73
C SER A 394 -9.93 -4.09 41.81
N ASP A 395 -11.00 -3.82 42.57
CA ASP A 395 -11.38 -2.49 43.05
C ASP A 395 -10.23 -1.89 43.87
N THR A 396 -9.22 -1.37 43.17
CA THR A 396 -8.20 -0.55 43.79
C THR A 396 -8.78 0.86 43.79
N LYS A 397 -9.35 1.25 44.94
CA LYS A 397 -9.89 2.59 45.20
C LYS A 397 -9.02 3.65 44.54
N LEU A 398 -9.54 4.22 43.45
CA LEU A 398 -8.99 5.40 42.81
C LEU A 398 -8.92 6.49 43.88
N CYS A 399 -7.70 6.83 44.30
CA CYS A 399 -7.45 8.01 45.10
C CYS A 399 -7.98 9.19 44.27
N GLU A 400 -9.04 9.85 44.75
CA GLU A 400 -9.59 11.08 44.19
C GLU A 400 -8.48 12.13 44.14
N ARG A 401 -7.71 12.16 43.04
CA ARG A 401 -6.93 13.33 42.69
C ARG A 401 -7.94 14.41 42.31
N SER A 402 -7.83 15.53 43.01
CA SER A 402 -8.63 16.74 42.83
C SER A 402 -8.84 17.05 41.34
N ILE A 403 -10.11 17.21 40.96
CA ILE A 403 -10.52 17.69 39.65
C ILE A 403 -9.76 19.00 39.36
N PRO A 404 -9.01 19.11 38.24
CA PRO A 404 -8.38 20.36 37.86
C PRO A 404 -9.46 21.45 37.77
N ARG A 405 -9.33 22.51 38.58
CA ARG A 405 -10.29 23.63 38.55
C ARG A 405 -10.27 24.26 37.16
N GLY A 406 -11.41 24.22 36.47
CA GLY A 406 -11.59 24.88 35.17
C GLY A 406 -12.07 23.98 34.02
N MET A 407 -12.13 22.66 34.20
CA MET A 407 -12.54 21.76 33.11
C MET A 407 -14.03 21.84 32.79
N THR A 408 -14.37 21.88 31.49
CA THR A 408 -15.75 21.80 31.03
C THR A 408 -16.31 20.37 31.13
N LYS A 409 -17.65 20.21 31.13
CA LYS A 409 -18.29 18.87 31.12
C LYS A 409 -17.85 18.01 29.93
N ARG A 410 -17.54 18.65 28.80
CA ARG A 410 -17.07 18.01 27.57
C ARG A 410 -15.64 17.47 27.74
N GLU A 411 -14.75 18.26 28.33
CA GLU A 411 -13.37 17.85 28.62
C GLU A 411 -13.33 16.68 29.63
N LEU A 412 -14.18 16.71 30.65
CA LEU A 412 -14.28 15.61 31.62
C LEU A 412 -14.76 14.30 30.98
N TRP A 413 -15.63 14.39 29.98
CA TRP A 413 -16.08 13.19 29.24
C TRP A 413 -14.99 12.69 28.31
N ALA A 414 -14.33 13.58 27.56
CA ALA A 414 -13.22 13.24 26.69
C ALA A 414 -12.05 12.61 27.46
N ASP A 415 -11.72 13.12 28.65
CA ASP A 415 -10.68 12.56 29.52
C ASP A 415 -11.06 11.17 30.07
N LYS A 416 -12.34 10.93 30.37
CA LYS A 416 -12.84 9.60 30.76
C LYS A 416 -12.77 8.60 29.60
N GLU A 417 -13.15 9.04 28.40
CA GLU A 417 -13.08 8.22 27.18
C GLU A 417 -11.62 7.91 26.80
N ALA A 418 -10.74 8.91 26.84
CA ALA A 418 -9.30 8.74 26.66
C ALA A 418 -8.73 7.71 27.66
N LYS A 419 -9.07 7.83 28.95
CA LYS A 419 -8.66 6.86 29.98
C LYS A 419 -9.20 5.45 29.74
N SER A 420 -10.39 5.32 29.14
CA SER A 420 -10.96 4.03 28.76
C SER A 420 -10.14 3.33 27.67
N MET A 421 -9.56 4.10 26.74
CA MET A 421 -8.64 3.64 25.69
C MET A 421 -7.20 3.39 26.19
N GLY A 422 -6.96 3.48 27.51
CA GLY A 422 -5.65 3.21 28.11
C GLY A 422 -4.73 4.41 28.25
N ILE A 423 -5.14 5.61 27.81
CA ILE A 423 -4.36 6.84 27.97
C ILE A 423 -4.21 7.16 29.47
N GLY A 424 -2.98 7.34 29.96
CA GLY A 424 -2.71 7.61 31.37
C GLY A 424 -2.52 6.36 32.25
N LYS A 425 -2.72 5.15 31.72
CA LYS A 425 -2.43 3.89 32.44
C LYS A 425 -0.94 3.53 32.33
N ILE A 426 -0.07 4.40 32.84
CA ILE A 426 1.32 4.02 33.07
C ILE A 426 1.33 3.18 34.35
N ASN A 427 1.67 1.90 34.25
CA ASN A 427 1.92 1.06 35.43
C ASN A 427 3.00 1.75 36.27
N LYS A 428 2.61 2.32 37.42
CA LYS A 428 3.52 2.91 38.41
C LYS A 428 4.26 1.82 39.20
N SER A 429 4.61 0.70 38.57
CA SER A 429 5.60 -0.21 39.12
C SER A 429 6.95 0.32 38.67
N ALA A 430 7.68 0.96 39.58
CA ALA A 430 8.91 1.70 39.35
C ALA A 430 10.11 0.88 38.84
N ASP A 431 9.92 -0.37 38.37
CA ASP A 431 11.00 -1.29 38.03
C ASP A 431 10.73 -2.15 36.77
N GLN A 432 9.80 -1.78 35.88
CA GLN A 432 9.60 -2.50 34.62
C GLN A 432 9.94 -1.65 33.40
N ASN A 433 10.98 -2.09 32.71
CA ASN A 433 11.44 -1.62 31.41
C ASN A 433 10.26 -1.24 30.49
N LEU A 434 10.19 0.04 30.14
CA LEU A 434 9.31 0.57 29.10
C LEU A 434 9.54 -0.24 27.81
N ASN A 435 8.51 -0.97 27.37
CA ASN A 435 8.63 -1.90 26.25
C ASN A 435 8.39 -1.19 24.91
N SER A 436 9.09 -1.61 23.86
CA SER A 436 8.90 -1.12 22.48
C SER A 436 7.44 -1.26 22.00
N HIS A 437 6.68 -2.18 22.59
CA HIS A 437 5.25 -2.36 22.34
C HIS A 437 4.40 -1.14 22.72
N GLN A 438 4.55 -0.61 23.94
CA GLN A 438 3.81 0.56 24.42
C GLN A 438 4.09 1.81 23.59
N GLN A 439 5.32 1.94 23.07
CA GLN A 439 5.70 3.03 22.17
C GLN A 439 4.90 2.96 20.86
N TRP A 440 4.78 1.78 20.26
CA TRP A 440 4.00 1.59 19.04
C TRP A 440 2.48 1.73 19.26
N GLU A 441 1.96 1.25 20.39
CA GLU A 441 0.57 1.48 20.77
C GLU A 441 0.26 2.97 20.90
N ALA A 442 1.14 3.74 21.55
CA ALA A 442 1.00 5.19 21.69
C ALA A 442 1.04 5.91 20.33
N PHE A 443 1.96 5.51 19.44
CA PHE A 443 2.04 6.06 18.09
C PHE A 443 0.78 5.77 17.26
N ILE A 444 0.35 4.50 17.21
CA ILE A 444 -0.82 4.07 16.43
C ILE A 444 -2.07 4.77 16.94
N LEU A 445 -2.26 4.83 18.26
CA LEU A 445 -3.40 5.52 18.85
C LEU A 445 -3.42 7.00 18.46
N LEU A 446 -2.30 7.73 18.60
CA LEU A 446 -2.23 9.13 18.19
C LEU A 446 -2.52 9.32 16.70
N TYR A 447 -2.00 8.43 15.86
CA TYR A 447 -2.22 8.49 14.43
C TYR A 447 -3.70 8.28 14.07
N GLU A 448 -4.34 7.25 14.64
CA GLU A 448 -5.77 7.02 14.46
C GLU A 448 -6.60 8.19 14.98
N MET A 449 -6.22 8.78 16.11
CA MET A 449 -6.90 9.94 16.67
C MET A 449 -6.89 11.15 15.73
N LEU A 450 -5.83 11.34 14.95
CA LEU A 450 -5.74 12.39 13.93
C LEU A 450 -6.55 12.08 12.67
N GLU A 451 -6.81 10.81 12.35
CA GLU A 451 -7.49 10.43 11.10
C GLU A 451 -8.98 10.11 11.27
N GLU A 452 -9.38 9.45 12.37
CA GLU A 452 -10.69 8.81 12.50
C GLU A 452 -11.53 9.35 13.67
N TYR A 453 -10.91 9.96 14.68
CA TYR A 453 -11.60 10.38 15.91
C TYR A 453 -11.94 11.88 15.95
N GLY A 454 -12.88 12.22 16.83
CA GLY A 454 -13.28 13.61 17.05
C GLY A 454 -12.21 14.43 17.78
N THR A 455 -12.18 15.74 17.53
CA THR A 455 -11.14 16.66 18.03
C THR A 455 -10.96 16.70 19.54
N HIS A 456 -12.04 16.45 20.28
CA HIS A 456 -12.05 16.40 21.75
C HIS A 456 -11.17 15.27 22.31
N LEU A 457 -11.04 14.17 21.56
CA LEU A 457 -10.18 13.05 21.95
C LEU A 457 -8.70 13.39 21.71
N VAL A 458 -8.38 14.07 20.61
CA VAL A 458 -7.02 14.57 20.33
C VAL A 458 -6.57 15.51 21.45
N GLU A 459 -7.43 16.45 21.86
CA GLU A 459 -7.15 17.38 22.96
C GLU A 459 -6.84 16.68 24.29
N ALA A 460 -7.58 15.60 24.60
CA ALA A 460 -7.40 14.85 25.84
C ALA A 460 -6.14 13.97 25.86
N ALA A 461 -5.71 13.46 24.70
CA ALA A 461 -4.66 12.44 24.62
C ALA A 461 -3.29 12.97 24.20
N TRP A 462 -3.25 13.99 23.34
CA TRP A 462 -2.07 14.38 22.58
C TRP A 462 -0.83 14.58 23.46
N ASN A 463 -0.89 15.52 24.39
CA ASN A 463 0.27 15.89 25.22
C ASN A 463 0.75 14.73 26.09
N HIS A 464 -0.16 13.88 26.57
CA HIS A 464 0.22 12.73 27.40
C HIS A 464 0.98 11.68 26.57
N GLN A 465 0.46 11.33 25.40
CA GLN A 465 1.07 10.31 24.54
C GLN A 465 2.36 10.79 23.88
N VAL A 466 2.44 12.07 23.45
CA VAL A 466 3.69 12.64 22.94
C VAL A 466 4.76 12.68 24.03
N SER A 467 4.41 13.06 25.26
CA SER A 467 5.37 13.02 26.38
C SER A 467 5.88 11.60 26.64
N LEU A 468 5.00 10.60 26.55
CA LEU A 468 5.37 9.20 26.67
C LEU A 468 6.32 8.76 25.55
N LEU A 469 6.02 9.08 24.28
CA LEU A 469 6.91 8.82 23.13
C LEU A 469 8.28 9.51 23.28
N LEU A 470 8.33 10.73 23.80
CA LEU A 470 9.57 11.45 24.08
C LEU A 470 10.36 10.81 25.23
N GLN A 471 9.70 10.27 26.26
CA GLN A 471 10.38 9.57 27.37
C GLN A 471 11.10 8.30 26.90
N PHE A 472 10.55 7.56 25.92
CA PHE A 472 11.22 6.40 25.32
C PHE A 472 12.56 6.74 24.65
N SER A 473 12.74 7.98 24.18
CA SER A 473 14.02 8.42 23.60
C SER A 473 15.15 8.50 24.64
N MET A 474 14.82 8.66 25.92
CA MET A 474 15.79 8.82 27.02
C MET A 474 16.22 7.50 27.65
N SER A 475 15.35 6.49 27.68
CA SER A 475 15.61 5.24 28.43
C SER A 475 16.60 4.29 27.76
N HIS A 476 16.79 4.40 26.43
CA HIS A 476 17.63 3.46 25.66
C HIS A 476 19.08 3.91 25.45
N VAL A 477 19.44 5.16 25.77
CA VAL A 477 20.83 5.64 25.68
C VAL A 477 21.78 4.85 26.61
N ASN A 478 21.25 4.19 27.65
CA ASN A 478 22.02 3.37 28.59
C ASN A 478 22.09 1.86 28.24
N PHE A 479 21.49 1.41 27.13
CA PHE A 479 21.33 -0.03 26.82
C PHE A 479 22.21 -0.57 25.68
N ALA A 480 23.17 0.22 25.17
CA ALA A 480 23.98 -0.17 24.01
C ALA A 480 24.97 -1.34 24.24
N SER A 481 25.05 -1.94 25.43
CA SER A 481 26.09 -2.93 25.75
C SER A 481 25.64 -4.39 25.86
N LEU A 482 24.39 -4.75 25.57
CA LEU A 482 23.98 -6.15 25.69
C LEU A 482 22.71 -6.41 24.88
N VAL A 483 22.79 -6.95 23.65
CA VAL A 483 21.86 -7.96 23.08
C VAL A 483 22.40 -8.42 21.71
N ASP A 484 22.40 -9.73 21.55
CA ASP A 484 22.91 -10.54 20.43
C ASP A 484 21.97 -10.56 19.19
N GLY A 485 22.59 -10.73 18.02
CA GLY A 485 22.07 -11.29 16.76
C GLY A 485 20.82 -10.73 16.08
N ILE A 486 19.65 -10.74 16.73
CA ILE A 486 18.33 -10.67 16.05
C ILE A 486 17.54 -9.40 16.43
N HIS A 487 17.89 -8.73 17.53
CA HIS A 487 17.28 -7.46 17.95
C HIS A 487 17.95 -6.22 17.35
N ARG A 488 18.79 -6.38 16.32
CA ARG A 488 19.48 -5.27 15.67
C ARG A 488 18.51 -4.29 14.98
N ASN A 489 17.39 -4.79 14.45
CA ASN A 489 16.33 -3.96 13.85
C ASN A 489 15.52 -3.15 14.88
N GLN A 490 15.62 -3.47 16.17
CA GLN A 490 15.00 -2.69 17.26
C GLN A 490 15.97 -1.64 17.84
N CYS A 491 17.28 -1.79 17.64
CA CYS A 491 18.29 -0.81 18.07
C CYS A 491 18.34 0.48 17.21
N GLU A 492 17.77 0.49 16.00
CA GLU A 492 17.67 1.71 15.17
C GLU A 492 16.58 2.69 15.65
N ILE A 493 15.71 2.28 16.59
CA ILE A 493 14.49 3.04 16.98
C ILE A 493 14.79 4.37 17.71
N VAL A 494 15.95 4.51 18.37
CA VAL A 494 16.29 5.76 19.10
C VAL A 494 16.66 6.90 18.13
N GLY A 495 17.33 6.57 17.02
CA GLY A 495 17.58 7.53 15.94
C GLY A 495 16.35 7.82 15.09
N GLU A 496 15.37 6.91 15.10
CA GLU A 496 14.16 7.01 14.28
C GLU A 496 12.91 7.55 15.00
N ILE A 497 12.90 7.68 16.33
CA ILE A 497 11.68 8.14 17.03
C ILE A 497 11.23 9.52 16.53
N PHE A 498 12.17 10.41 16.21
CA PHE A 498 11.86 11.71 15.63
C PHE A 498 11.42 11.63 14.16
N ASN A 499 11.82 10.59 13.41
CA ASN A 499 11.23 10.28 12.10
C ASN A 499 9.75 9.94 12.27
N TRP A 500 9.39 9.09 13.23
CA TRP A 500 8.01 8.72 13.49
C TRP A 500 7.19 9.87 14.07
N LEU A 501 7.72 10.63 15.03
CA LEU A 501 7.05 11.83 15.57
C LEU A 501 6.83 12.89 14.49
N SER A 502 7.75 13.04 13.53
CA SER A 502 7.58 13.98 12.42
C SER A 502 6.34 13.68 11.57
N ILE A 503 5.96 12.42 11.42
CA ILE A 503 4.72 12.00 10.75
C ILE A 503 3.51 12.51 11.53
N LEU A 504 3.48 12.31 12.84
CA LEU A 504 2.38 12.78 13.69
C LEU A 504 2.27 14.31 13.68
N TRP A 505 3.40 15.02 13.74
CA TRP A 505 3.41 16.48 13.64
C TRP A 505 2.95 16.97 12.27
N GLU A 506 3.42 16.37 11.18
CA GLU A 506 2.99 16.73 9.83
C GLU A 506 1.48 16.53 9.62
N ARG A 507 0.96 15.36 10.03
CA ARG A 507 -0.49 15.10 10.00
C ARG A 507 -1.26 16.08 10.87
N GLY A 508 -0.72 16.40 12.04
CA GLY A 508 -1.28 17.36 12.98
C GLY A 508 -1.34 18.79 12.43
N PHE A 509 -0.28 19.26 11.78
CA PHE A 509 -0.21 20.57 11.15
C PHE A 509 -1.12 20.70 9.94
N CYS A 510 -1.36 19.59 9.23
CA CYS A 510 -2.26 19.54 8.07
C CYS A 510 -3.69 19.11 8.41
N HIS A 511 -4.07 19.06 9.69
CA HIS A 511 -5.38 18.60 10.13
C HIS A 511 -6.50 19.60 9.77
N ASP A 512 -7.68 19.10 9.37
CA ASP A 512 -8.80 19.95 8.91
C ASP A 512 -9.29 20.92 9.98
N ASN A 513 -9.25 20.51 11.25
CA ASN A 513 -9.65 21.36 12.37
C ASN A 513 -8.52 22.33 12.80
N PRO A 514 -8.72 23.67 12.75
CA PRO A 514 -7.74 24.68 13.17
C PRO A 514 -7.34 24.63 14.65
N GLN A 515 -8.20 24.14 15.54
CA GLN A 515 -7.90 23.99 16.96
C GLN A 515 -6.85 22.89 17.19
N VAL A 516 -7.00 21.76 16.49
CA VAL A 516 -6.04 20.65 16.52
C VAL A 516 -4.69 21.10 15.99
N ARG A 517 -4.67 21.81 14.85
CA ARG A 517 -3.43 22.40 14.31
C ARG A 517 -2.73 23.29 15.34
N CYS A 518 -3.46 24.19 15.99
CA CYS A 518 -2.93 25.06 17.03
C CYS A 518 -2.38 24.29 18.24
N LEU A 519 -3.13 23.29 18.73
CA LEU A 519 -2.72 22.45 19.86
C LEU A 519 -1.38 21.75 19.56
N ILE A 520 -1.26 21.16 18.37
CA ILE A 520 -0.09 20.39 17.99
C ILE A 520 1.14 21.29 17.79
N MET A 521 0.95 22.46 17.16
CA MET A 521 1.99 23.49 17.06
C MET A 521 2.49 23.94 18.43
N GLN A 522 1.57 24.23 19.35
CA GLN A 522 1.93 24.62 20.73
C GLN A 522 2.63 23.48 21.48
N SER A 523 2.18 22.25 21.29
CA SER A 523 2.79 21.05 21.88
C SER A 523 4.23 20.86 21.38
N PHE A 524 4.46 20.95 20.08
CA PHE A 524 5.79 20.83 19.46
C PHE A 524 6.75 21.93 19.94
N LEU A 525 6.32 23.19 19.90
CA LEU A 525 7.15 24.32 20.34
C LEU A 525 7.32 24.38 21.86
N GLY A 526 6.43 23.74 22.61
CA GLY A 526 6.51 23.60 24.06
C GLY A 526 7.47 22.50 24.54
N ILE A 527 8.08 21.73 23.63
CA ILE A 527 9.10 20.74 23.99
C ILE A 527 10.35 21.47 24.47
N GLU A 528 10.74 21.21 25.71
CA GLU A 528 11.99 21.74 26.29
C GLU A 528 13.19 20.94 25.76
N TRP A 529 13.60 21.18 24.51
CA TRP A 529 14.66 20.41 23.83
C TRP A 529 15.99 20.35 24.59
N LYS A 530 16.29 21.37 25.41
CA LYS A 530 17.45 21.38 26.31
C LYS A 530 17.47 20.18 27.27
N ASN A 531 16.32 19.70 27.71
CA ASN A 531 16.20 18.55 28.61
C ASN A 531 16.50 17.22 27.91
N TYR A 532 16.48 17.23 26.57
CA TYR A 532 16.75 16.07 25.72
C TYR A 532 18.14 16.15 25.08
N GLY A 533 19.05 16.99 25.60
CA GLY A 533 20.39 17.20 25.05
C GLY A 533 20.36 17.73 23.61
N ASN A 534 21.24 17.21 22.75
CA ASN A 534 21.32 17.59 21.34
C ASN A 534 20.24 16.91 20.45
N SER A 535 19.14 16.42 21.02
CA SER A 535 18.10 15.69 20.28
C SER A 535 17.31 16.53 19.27
N ALA A 536 17.38 17.86 19.35
CA ALA A 536 16.78 18.73 18.33
C ALA A 536 17.34 18.41 16.93
N LYS A 537 18.64 18.09 16.81
CA LYS A 537 19.27 17.72 15.53
C LYS A 537 18.75 16.41 14.94
N SER A 538 18.14 15.56 15.77
CA SER A 538 17.57 14.28 15.36
C SER A 538 16.21 14.46 14.67
N VAL A 539 15.60 15.65 14.73
CA VAL A 539 14.40 15.97 13.96
C VAL A 539 14.76 16.04 12.47
N PRO A 540 14.01 15.36 11.58
CA PRO A 540 14.37 15.27 10.18
C PRO A 540 14.41 16.64 9.49
N GLU A 541 15.50 16.93 8.78
CA GLU A 541 15.66 18.18 8.04
C GLU A 541 14.52 18.39 7.02
N THR A 542 14.04 17.31 6.40
CA THR A 542 12.91 17.31 5.46
C THR A 542 11.61 17.79 6.12
N PHE A 543 11.36 17.40 7.37
CA PHE A 543 10.23 17.87 8.15
C PHE A 543 10.40 19.36 8.52
N VAL A 544 11.58 19.73 9.02
CA VAL A 544 11.89 21.08 9.50
C VAL A 544 11.78 22.11 8.38
N LEU A 545 12.33 21.82 7.19
CA LEU A 545 12.32 22.73 6.04
C LEU A 545 11.03 22.67 5.20
N GLY A 546 10.21 21.63 5.38
CA GLY A 546 8.97 21.41 4.63
C GLY A 546 7.71 21.64 5.48
N PRO A 547 7.08 20.58 6.01
CA PRO A 547 5.86 20.65 6.82
C PRO A 547 5.89 21.71 7.92
N PHE A 548 6.99 21.85 8.66
CA PHE A 548 7.06 22.84 9.74
C PHE A 548 7.06 24.29 9.23
N ILE A 549 7.77 24.59 8.14
CA ILE A 549 7.72 25.92 7.50
C ILE A 549 6.34 26.21 6.90
N GLN A 550 5.69 25.21 6.31
CA GLN A 550 4.32 25.35 5.80
C GLN A 550 3.34 25.64 6.93
N ALA A 551 3.46 24.93 8.06
CA ALA A 551 2.66 25.16 9.25
C ALA A 551 2.92 26.56 9.84
N LEU A 552 4.18 26.98 9.97
CA LEU A 552 4.55 28.33 10.41
C LEU A 552 3.99 29.43 9.49
N ASN A 553 3.75 29.12 8.22
CA ASN A 553 3.16 30.07 7.29
C ASN A 553 1.63 30.21 7.44
N ASP A 554 0.97 29.28 8.14
CA ASP A 554 -0.48 29.28 8.32
C ASP A 554 -0.93 30.39 9.30
N PRO A 555 -1.77 31.35 8.85
CA PRO A 555 -2.28 32.42 9.69
C PRO A 555 -3.02 31.97 10.96
N VAL A 556 -3.54 30.74 11.00
CA VAL A 556 -4.31 30.20 12.14
C VAL A 556 -3.52 30.26 13.46
N HIS A 557 -2.19 30.12 13.38
CA HIS A 557 -1.30 30.11 14.53
C HIS A 557 -0.98 31.52 15.08
N HIS A 558 -1.26 32.57 14.31
CA HIS A 558 -0.76 33.92 14.56
C HIS A 558 -1.85 34.92 14.95
N LYS A 559 -2.77 34.53 15.85
CA LYS A 559 -3.90 35.38 16.27
C LYS A 559 -3.51 36.75 16.82
N GLU A 560 -2.33 36.85 17.45
CA GLU A 560 -1.84 38.06 18.10
C GLU A 560 -0.97 38.94 17.17
N PHE A 561 -0.66 38.45 15.97
CA PHE A 561 0.29 39.12 15.08
C PHE A 561 -0.27 40.43 14.50
N GLY A 562 0.52 41.49 14.59
CA GLY A 562 0.17 42.82 14.07
C GLY A 562 -0.77 43.62 14.99
N VAL A 563 -1.25 43.04 16.08
CA VAL A 563 -2.07 43.75 17.07
C VAL A 563 -1.22 44.83 17.73
N LYS A 564 -1.71 46.07 17.75
CA LYS A 564 -0.99 47.26 18.26
C LYS A 564 0.38 47.52 17.59
N GLY A 565 0.60 47.00 16.37
CA GLY A 565 1.87 47.16 15.65
C GLY A 565 3.00 46.25 16.13
N VAL A 566 2.70 45.23 16.95
CA VAL A 566 3.66 44.21 17.36
C VAL A 566 3.73 43.12 16.28
N TYR A 567 4.89 42.96 15.65
CA TYR A 567 5.12 41.96 14.61
C TYR A 567 5.83 40.71 15.16
N SER A 568 5.39 40.24 16.32
CA SER A 568 5.82 38.98 16.93
C SER A 568 4.59 38.21 17.42
N SER A 569 4.75 36.91 17.66
CA SER A 569 3.78 36.06 18.35
C SER A 569 4.52 34.95 19.09
N ARG A 570 3.90 34.35 20.11
CA ARG A 570 4.49 33.22 20.85
C ARG A 570 4.94 32.07 19.95
N ILE A 571 4.24 31.84 18.85
CA ILE A 571 4.59 30.81 17.86
C ILE A 571 5.87 31.18 17.10
N ILE A 572 6.03 32.45 16.73
CA ILE A 572 7.26 32.92 16.08
C ILE A 572 8.45 32.81 17.03
N GLU A 573 8.28 33.25 18.28
CA GLU A 573 9.33 33.18 19.30
C GLU A 573 9.73 31.72 19.60
N GLY A 574 8.75 30.83 19.78
CA GLY A 574 9.00 29.41 19.99
C GLY A 574 9.67 28.73 18.79
N ALA A 575 9.25 29.06 17.56
CA ALA A 575 9.87 28.54 16.34
C ALA A 575 11.33 29.01 16.23
N ALA A 576 11.60 30.29 16.46
CA ALA A 576 12.96 30.83 16.44
C ALA A 576 13.85 30.13 17.47
N GLN A 577 13.35 29.91 18.69
CA GLN A 577 14.07 29.16 19.73
C GLN A 577 14.38 27.71 19.31
N PHE A 578 13.43 27.02 18.69
CA PHE A 578 13.67 25.68 18.14
C PHE A 578 14.77 25.70 17.08
N PHE A 579 14.70 26.60 16.09
CA PHE A 579 15.72 26.69 15.04
C PHE A 579 17.10 27.05 15.58
N HIS A 580 17.18 27.89 16.61
CA HIS A 580 18.42 28.18 17.30
C HIS A 580 19.02 26.93 17.96
N GLN A 581 18.20 26.14 18.67
CA GLN A 581 18.65 24.86 19.27
C GLN A 581 19.01 23.80 18.22
N TYR A 582 18.29 23.77 17.12
CA TYR A 582 18.55 22.87 15.99
C TYR A 582 19.92 23.17 15.37
N THR A 583 20.20 24.45 15.11
CA THR A 583 21.43 24.89 14.44
C THR A 583 22.63 25.01 15.37
N SER A 584 22.44 25.19 16.68
CA SER A 584 23.55 25.20 17.66
C SER A 584 24.29 23.86 17.71
N CYS A 585 23.66 22.77 17.25
CA CYS A 585 24.26 21.45 17.14
C CYS A 585 25.04 21.24 15.83
N LEU A 586 25.01 22.19 14.89
CA LEU A 586 25.63 22.07 13.56
C LEU A 586 26.99 22.80 13.53
N ASN A 587 27.93 22.24 12.77
CA ASN A 587 29.17 22.95 12.44
C ASN A 587 28.88 24.16 11.53
N GLU A 588 29.85 25.07 11.39
CA GLU A 588 29.66 26.34 10.67
C GLU A 588 29.21 26.14 9.22
N ARG A 589 29.83 25.20 8.50
CA ARG A 589 29.49 24.91 7.11
C ARG A 589 28.07 24.37 6.95
N ASN A 590 27.70 23.38 7.76
CA ASN A 590 26.35 22.78 7.73
C ASN A 590 25.29 23.80 8.16
N ARG A 591 25.62 24.69 9.10
CA ARG A 591 24.74 25.79 9.49
C ARG A 591 24.50 26.77 8.34
N ILE A 592 25.54 27.20 7.62
CA ILE A 592 25.40 28.08 6.44
C ILE A 592 24.58 27.40 5.34
N ALA A 593 24.84 26.12 5.07
CA ALA A 593 24.07 25.34 4.10
C ALA A 593 22.60 25.22 4.52
N PHE A 594 22.33 24.95 5.79
CA PHE A 594 20.97 24.88 6.33
C PHE A 594 20.24 26.23 6.26
N LEU A 595 20.90 27.33 6.65
CA LEU A 595 20.35 28.69 6.52
C LEU A 595 20.04 29.03 5.07
N SER A 596 20.88 28.61 4.13
CA SER A 596 20.65 28.82 2.69
C SER A 596 19.39 28.08 2.23
N LYS A 597 19.21 26.82 2.66
CA LYS A 597 17.99 26.05 2.37
C LYS A 597 16.75 26.67 3.04
N LEU A 598 16.87 27.08 4.31
CA LEU A 598 15.79 27.73 5.06
C LEU A 598 15.34 29.05 4.39
N ALA A 599 16.28 29.92 4.02
CA ALA A 599 16.01 31.16 3.31
C ALA A 599 15.42 30.90 1.90
N SER A 600 15.82 29.80 1.24
CA SER A 600 15.26 29.42 -0.06
C SER A 600 13.76 29.09 -0.01
N ALA A 601 13.17 28.84 1.16
CA ALA A 601 11.73 28.65 1.31
C ALA A 601 10.94 29.84 0.77
N ALA A 602 11.44 31.08 0.98
CA ALA A 602 10.82 32.30 0.45
C ALA A 602 10.76 32.34 -1.09
N LYS A 603 11.62 31.59 -1.78
CA LYS A 603 11.60 31.44 -3.25
C LYS A 603 10.59 30.38 -3.71
N GLN A 604 10.30 29.38 -2.88
CA GLN A 604 9.52 28.20 -3.26
C GLN A 604 8.01 28.38 -3.06
N GLN A 605 7.60 29.20 -2.10
CA GLN A 605 6.18 29.40 -1.76
C GLN A 605 5.88 30.85 -1.35
N SER A 606 4.63 31.27 -1.51
CA SER A 606 4.15 32.57 -1.03
C SER A 606 3.94 32.56 0.48
N PHE A 607 4.49 33.56 1.19
CA PHE A 607 4.30 33.69 2.63
C PHE A 607 3.21 34.69 3.02
N SER A 608 2.48 34.36 4.09
CA SER A 608 1.65 35.30 4.82
C SER A 608 2.53 36.32 5.57
N ARG A 609 1.95 37.43 6.02
CA ARG A 609 2.71 38.45 6.76
C ARG A 609 3.37 37.88 8.01
N ALA A 610 2.62 37.09 8.78
CA ALA A 610 3.11 36.46 10.00
C ALA A 610 4.13 35.35 9.68
N GLY A 611 3.86 34.54 8.66
CA GLY A 611 4.77 33.48 8.22
C GLY A 611 6.13 34.01 7.75
N LEU A 612 6.15 35.07 6.93
CA LEU A 612 7.41 35.66 6.45
C LEU A 612 8.21 36.30 7.59
N MET A 613 7.54 36.95 8.53
CA MET A 613 8.20 37.50 9.72
C MET A 613 8.74 36.37 10.60
N GLY A 614 7.97 35.30 10.79
CA GLY A 614 8.41 34.09 11.48
C GLY A 614 9.64 33.46 10.84
N LEU A 615 9.65 33.31 9.51
CA LEU A 615 10.79 32.82 8.76
C LEU A 615 12.03 33.71 8.97
N ALA A 616 11.89 35.03 8.85
CA ALA A 616 12.99 35.97 9.03
C ALA A 616 13.57 35.91 10.46
N GLU A 617 12.72 35.82 11.48
CA GLU A 617 13.14 35.70 12.87
C GLU A 617 13.82 34.35 13.16
N CYS A 618 13.32 33.27 12.57
CA CYS A 618 13.95 31.94 12.65
C CYS A 618 15.34 31.95 12.00
N ILE A 619 15.49 32.56 10.82
CA ILE A 619 16.78 32.70 10.12
C ILE A 619 17.76 33.51 10.99
N ALA A 620 17.32 34.64 11.57
CA ALA A 620 18.14 35.47 12.43
C ALA A 620 18.65 34.71 13.66
N LEU A 621 17.76 34.02 14.39
CA LEU A 621 18.17 33.34 15.62
C LEU A 621 18.99 32.07 15.35
N ALA A 622 18.75 31.39 14.22
CA ALA A 622 19.55 30.26 13.75
C ALA A 622 20.96 30.67 13.29
N ALA A 623 21.14 31.93 12.89
CA ALA A 623 22.43 32.48 12.48
C ALA A 623 23.36 32.78 13.69
N CYS A 624 22.79 33.09 14.85
CA CYS A 624 23.54 33.39 16.08
C CYS A 624 24.39 32.18 16.55
N ARG A 625 25.60 32.45 17.05
CA ARG A 625 26.42 31.45 17.78
C ARG A 625 26.12 31.49 19.28
N ASN A 626 26.16 30.34 19.93
CA ASN A 626 26.24 30.28 21.39
C ASN A 626 27.71 30.42 21.78
N ASP A 627 28.12 31.61 22.21
CA ASP A 627 29.48 31.86 22.70
C ASP A 627 29.74 31.23 24.09
N SER A 628 28.76 30.54 24.68
CA SER A 628 28.80 30.07 26.07
C SER A 628 29.08 28.58 26.30
N GLU A 629 29.30 27.77 25.26
CA GLU A 629 29.62 26.32 25.42
C GLU A 629 30.77 25.85 24.50
N ALA A 630 31.91 26.55 24.53
CA ALA A 630 33.11 26.14 23.82
C ALA A 630 33.79 24.85 24.38
N ASP A 631 33.16 24.10 25.30
CA ASP A 631 33.85 23.10 26.13
C ASP A 631 33.11 21.74 26.30
N ARG A 632 32.13 21.40 25.44
CA ARG A 632 31.36 20.14 25.59
C ARG A 632 31.30 19.20 24.38
N CYS A 633 32.19 19.35 23.40
CA CYS A 633 32.28 18.39 22.31
C CYS A 633 33.72 17.86 22.17
N GLU A 634 34.14 17.00 23.10
CA GLU A 634 35.40 16.24 22.96
C GLU A 634 35.25 14.94 22.14
N ASP A 635 34.04 14.50 21.77
CA ASP A 635 33.86 13.21 21.08
C ASP A 635 34.00 13.26 19.54
N ALA A 636 34.52 14.35 18.97
CA ALA A 636 34.73 14.49 17.53
C ALA A 636 36.18 14.89 17.19
N PHE A 637 37.17 14.22 17.77
CA PHE A 637 38.55 14.30 17.29
C PHE A 637 39.12 12.91 17.06
N LEU A 638 39.16 12.52 15.78
CA LEU A 638 40.28 11.81 15.14
C LEU A 638 39.94 11.65 13.63
N ASP A 639 39.85 12.75 12.88
CA ASP A 639 40.27 12.79 11.47
C ASP A 639 40.13 14.20 10.87
N MET A 640 41.25 14.92 10.80
CA MET A 640 41.63 15.87 9.73
C MET A 640 42.62 16.89 10.27
N ALA A 641 43.91 16.57 10.17
CA ALA A 641 44.99 17.54 10.33
C ALA A 641 45.61 17.98 8.98
N ASN A 642 44.91 17.83 7.84
CA ASN A 642 45.53 18.08 6.52
C ASN A 642 44.61 18.68 5.42
N VAL A 643 43.57 19.47 5.75
CA VAL A 643 42.69 20.09 4.71
C VAL A 643 42.30 21.54 5.06
N GLU A 644 43.26 22.43 5.30
CA GLU A 644 42.95 23.83 5.65
C GLU A 644 42.79 24.76 4.42
N ILE A 645 43.47 24.50 3.29
CA ILE A 645 43.54 25.48 2.18
C ILE A 645 42.38 25.35 1.16
N SER A 646 41.77 24.17 1.01
CA SER A 646 40.62 23.99 0.11
C SER A 646 39.27 24.31 0.77
N SER A 647 39.16 24.13 2.09
CA SER A 647 37.92 24.34 2.86
C SER A 647 37.49 25.81 2.91
N GLU A 648 38.44 26.75 3.02
CA GLU A 648 38.16 28.19 3.12
C GLU A 648 37.51 28.75 1.85
N ASN A 649 38.01 28.37 0.66
CA ASN A 649 37.45 28.82 -0.62
C ASN A 649 36.01 28.31 -0.84
N PHE A 650 35.70 27.09 -0.37
CA PHE A 650 34.33 26.55 -0.43
C PHE A 650 33.40 27.24 0.58
N LEU A 651 33.87 27.50 1.80
CA LEU A 651 33.09 28.21 2.82
C LEU A 651 32.78 29.65 2.40
N GLN A 652 33.72 30.31 1.72
CA GLN A 652 33.55 31.65 1.17
C GLN A 652 32.47 31.69 0.08
N HIS A 653 32.44 30.69 -0.81
CA HIS A 653 31.36 30.53 -1.79
C HIS A 653 30.00 30.29 -1.13
N ASP A 654 29.94 29.48 -0.07
CA ASP A 654 28.71 29.19 0.67
C ASP A 654 28.14 30.46 1.35
N LYS A 655 28.99 31.32 1.93
CA LYS A 655 28.60 32.61 2.53
C LYS A 655 28.08 33.60 1.49
N ALA A 656 28.73 33.71 0.34
CA ALA A 656 28.28 34.56 -0.76
C ALA A 656 26.92 34.09 -1.32
N THR A 657 26.74 32.78 -1.44
CA THR A 657 25.48 32.16 -1.88
C THR A 657 24.35 32.43 -0.89
N LEU A 658 24.61 32.30 0.42
CA LEU A 658 23.63 32.63 1.46
C LEU A 658 23.17 34.09 1.34
N LEU A 659 24.10 35.04 1.16
CA LEU A 659 23.77 36.46 1.03
C LEU A 659 22.85 36.73 -0.18
N ASP A 660 23.12 36.10 -1.33
CA ASP A 660 22.26 36.23 -2.51
C ASP A 660 20.87 35.58 -2.29
N ILE A 661 20.78 34.49 -1.52
CA ILE A 661 19.49 33.84 -1.20
C ILE A 661 18.66 34.67 -0.21
N LEU A 662 19.28 35.28 0.81
CA LEU A 662 18.58 36.11 1.82
C LEU A 662 17.80 37.27 1.18
N ARG A 663 18.27 37.73 0.03
CA ARG A 663 17.60 38.70 -0.85
C ARG A 663 16.14 38.33 -1.15
N PHE A 664 15.84 37.06 -1.40
CA PHE A 664 14.49 36.60 -1.73
C PHE A 664 13.50 36.80 -0.57
N VAL A 665 13.97 36.77 0.68
CA VAL A 665 13.14 37.04 1.86
C VAL A 665 12.74 38.52 1.89
N ILE A 666 13.69 39.42 1.59
CA ILE A 666 13.44 40.87 1.49
C ILE A 666 12.49 41.17 0.34
N GLU A 667 12.73 40.58 -0.84
CA GLU A 667 11.87 40.74 -2.01
C GLU A 667 10.44 40.26 -1.74
N SER A 668 10.28 39.12 -1.05
CA SER A 668 8.98 38.60 -0.64
C SER A 668 8.23 39.57 0.27
N SER A 669 8.91 40.39 1.08
CA SER A 669 8.26 41.39 1.93
C SER A 669 7.62 42.54 1.13
N ARG A 670 8.10 42.80 -0.09
CA ARG A 670 7.65 43.93 -0.94
C ARG A 670 6.20 43.78 -1.41
N GLN A 671 5.67 42.56 -1.42
CA GLN A 671 4.26 42.32 -1.71
C GLN A 671 3.32 42.91 -0.65
N HIS A 672 3.85 43.32 0.52
CA HIS A 672 3.08 43.87 1.63
C HIS A 672 3.27 45.39 1.76
N PHE A 673 2.16 46.14 1.80
CA PHE A 673 2.19 47.61 1.74
C PHE A 673 2.78 48.30 2.99
N ASN A 674 2.69 47.68 4.17
CA ASN A 674 3.02 48.32 5.45
C ASN A 674 4.55 48.53 5.61
N PRO A 675 5.06 49.77 5.68
CA PRO A 675 6.50 50.05 5.78
C PRO A 675 7.14 49.57 7.08
N ASN A 676 6.48 49.74 8.23
CA ASN A 676 7.00 49.30 9.52
C ASN A 676 7.17 47.78 9.58
N TYR A 677 6.29 47.05 8.91
CA TYR A 677 6.40 45.61 8.76
C TYR A 677 7.60 45.23 7.86
N ARG A 678 7.74 45.87 6.69
CA ARG A 678 8.87 45.63 5.77
C ARG A 678 10.21 45.91 6.46
N PHE A 679 10.28 46.98 7.26
CA PHE A 679 11.44 47.30 8.08
C PHE A 679 11.81 46.15 9.03
N ARG A 680 10.85 45.60 9.79
CA ARG A 680 11.12 44.50 10.73
C ARG A 680 11.62 43.23 10.04
N VAL A 681 11.12 42.91 8.86
CA VAL A 681 11.63 41.78 8.08
C VAL A 681 13.07 42.03 7.64
N CYS A 682 13.37 43.24 7.13
CA CYS A 682 14.73 43.61 6.73
C CYS A 682 15.70 43.61 7.91
N ASP A 683 15.28 44.13 9.07
CA ASP A 683 16.04 44.15 10.32
C ASP A 683 16.52 42.74 10.71
N LYS A 684 15.62 41.74 10.68
CA LYS A 684 15.97 40.35 10.96
C LYS A 684 16.85 39.70 9.90
N VAL A 685 16.63 39.98 8.62
CA VAL A 685 17.49 39.45 7.55
C VAL A 685 18.91 40.04 7.65
N LEU A 686 19.03 41.33 8.00
CA LEU A 686 20.32 41.98 8.22
C LEU A 686 21.04 41.44 9.47
N GLU A 687 20.31 41.20 10.56
CA GLU A 687 20.83 40.55 11.78
C GLU A 687 21.42 39.17 11.45
N ALA A 688 20.72 38.37 10.63
CA ALA A 688 21.20 37.08 10.16
C ALA A 688 22.47 37.20 9.29
N ALA A 689 22.45 38.11 8.31
CA ALA A 689 23.58 38.33 7.42
C ALA A 689 24.83 38.77 8.19
N ALA A 690 24.70 39.72 9.10
CA ALA A 690 25.80 40.23 9.93
C ALA A 690 26.39 39.18 10.87
N SER A 691 25.60 38.20 11.29
CA SER A 691 26.03 37.13 12.20
C SER A 691 26.87 36.03 11.52
N VAL A 692 26.81 35.92 10.19
CA VAL A 692 27.39 34.79 9.44
C VAL A 692 28.34 35.24 8.33
N VAL A 693 28.14 36.44 7.79
CA VAL A 693 28.87 36.97 6.64
C VAL A 693 29.77 38.11 7.06
N CYS A 694 31.08 37.95 6.84
CA CYS A 694 32.01 39.07 6.89
C CYS A 694 32.02 39.78 5.54
N VAL A 695 31.88 41.12 5.55
CA VAL A 695 31.80 41.93 4.32
C VAL A 695 33.06 41.81 3.45
N PHE A 696 34.21 41.54 4.07
CA PHE A 696 35.49 41.34 3.39
C PHE A 696 35.62 39.96 2.70
N GLU A 697 34.71 39.02 3.00
CA GLU A 697 34.73 37.66 2.47
C GLU A 697 33.79 37.48 1.25
N VAL A 698 33.02 38.49 0.85
CA VAL A 698 32.03 38.38 -0.24
C VAL A 698 32.38 39.28 -1.43
N PRO A 699 32.20 38.81 -2.68
CA PRO A 699 32.36 39.65 -3.87
C PRO A 699 31.51 40.92 -3.80
N LEU A 700 32.11 42.05 -4.20
CA LEU A 700 31.46 43.36 -4.15
C LEU A 700 30.16 43.38 -4.96
N GLU A 701 30.09 42.67 -6.08
CA GLU A 701 28.87 42.61 -6.90
C GLU A 701 27.69 42.00 -6.12
N ILE A 702 27.94 40.90 -5.39
CA ILE A 702 26.91 40.19 -4.61
C ILE A 702 26.46 41.06 -3.43
N LEU A 703 27.39 41.73 -2.76
CA LEU A 703 27.07 42.65 -1.68
C LEU A 703 26.21 43.83 -2.16
N LEU A 704 26.59 44.48 -3.27
CA LEU A 704 25.83 45.59 -3.84
C LEU A 704 24.45 45.13 -4.32
N HIS A 705 24.37 43.92 -4.89
CA HIS A 705 23.12 43.30 -5.30
C HIS A 705 22.18 43.10 -4.11
N PHE A 706 22.68 42.56 -3.00
CA PHE A 706 21.91 42.42 -1.77
C PHE A 706 21.41 43.78 -1.25
N ILE A 707 22.29 44.78 -1.12
CA ILE A 707 21.94 46.13 -0.65
C ILE A 707 20.86 46.77 -1.52
N SER A 708 20.92 46.58 -2.84
CA SER A 708 19.92 47.13 -3.78
C SER A 708 18.49 46.61 -3.56
N THR A 709 18.34 45.50 -2.81
CA THR A 709 17.02 44.92 -2.52
C THR A 709 16.36 45.48 -1.28
N LEU A 710 17.10 46.22 -0.46
CA LEU A 710 16.52 46.95 0.67
C LEU A 710 15.50 47.99 0.15
N PRO A 711 14.36 48.18 0.85
CA PRO A 711 13.41 49.22 0.51
C PRO A 711 14.07 50.61 0.48
N ARG A 712 13.74 51.44 -0.52
CA ARG A 712 14.29 52.80 -0.66
C ARG A 712 14.01 53.66 0.57
N GLU A 713 12.87 53.42 1.21
CA GLU A 713 12.48 54.11 2.44
C GLU A 713 13.49 53.91 3.59
N LEU A 714 14.35 52.88 3.53
CA LEU A 714 15.40 52.59 4.51
C LEU A 714 16.80 53.06 4.09
N THR A 715 16.99 53.36 2.81
CA THR A 715 18.30 53.71 2.23
C THR A 715 18.40 55.17 1.79
N ASP A 716 17.27 55.86 1.63
CA ASP A 716 17.20 57.28 1.29
C ASP A 716 17.58 58.18 2.50
N TYR A 717 18.14 59.35 2.20
CA TYR A 717 18.59 60.32 3.21
C TYR A 717 17.41 60.80 4.09
N GLY A 718 17.47 60.50 5.38
CA GLY A 718 16.38 60.79 6.35
C GLY A 718 15.45 59.61 6.65
N GLY A 719 15.68 58.44 6.05
CA GLY A 719 15.12 57.17 6.51
C GLY A 719 15.52 56.87 7.95
N LYS A 720 14.58 56.34 8.75
CA LYS A 720 14.82 55.96 10.15
C LYS A 720 15.15 54.49 10.28
#